data_AF-A0A8S0SII4-F1
#
_entry.id   AF-A0A8S0SII4-F1
#
_cell.length_a   1.000
_cell.length_b   1.000
_cell.length_c   1.000
_cell.angle_alpha   90.00
_cell.angle_beta   90.00
_cell.angle_gamma   90.00
#
_symmetry.space_group_name_H-M   'P 1'
#
loop_
_entity.id
_entity.type
_entity.pdbx_description
1 polymer ?
#
loop_
_entity_poly.entity_id
_entity_poly.type
_entity_poly.pdbx_seq_one_letter_code
_entity_poly.pdbx_strand_id
1 'polypeptide(L)'
;MTIPDSSGYNYMMENGSIDLPCKPEEERRIVQDLTAKAETSLREGNLYYVISKRWFSVWERYTLQVDGASLFESESLISTDSGARPGPIDNSDIIANGKDNKDDDPQLLRTLEEGRDYALVPQEVWEKLLEWYKGGPPLPRKMISQGEQHKQFSVEVFPLCLCLIDSRDKSEVIIRSSKKDSLHDLYERVCQLKGIVQEKAHIWDFFNKRKHTVLIPSNQTLEESNLQMDQDILLEVLVDGFDMDSTGNGLALVPVEPPTSSVTIAGGPSLSNGYSTGYGSKIYQRSNLSSTFGDMEDGYDSLRPIQRGEKGGMAGLQNLGNTCFMNSSIQCLVHTPPLAEYFLEDYSEEINRQNPLGMNGELALAFGELLRKLWSSGSTPVAPRAFKGKLARFAPQFSGYNQHDSQELLAFLLDGLHEDLNRVKQKPYFETKDSDGQPDDEVAEEFWRYHKARNDSVIVDVCQGQYKSTLVCPVCCKISITFDPFMYLSLPLPSVATRTMTVTMFYGNGSGLPIPFTVTVLKQGCCKDLIQAVSAACCLQSDEYLLLAEVYENRIYKYLENPSEALISIKDDEHIVAYRLPKRGAEVTRLEICHRHDESNRKLFLTPLVTSLEDLQCGADIELAVNRMLSPLRRKAFFSPAPVHSGQENGYALDAPGERNDCSSTVLRPGIQSAGDRELEGKSISELSLRLFLANDRGLSFRPIVKESPIKPGGLVKVILEWTDKEHELYDASFLRDLPEVHKTGVAAKKTKQEAISLFSCLDAFLKEEPLGPDDMWYCPRCKEHRQATKKLDLWRLPDVLVFHLKRFSYSRWLKNKLDTFVNFPIYNLDLSKYVKSNDASEGSHVYELYAISNHYGGLGGGHYSAYCKVIIYLAFVLIFFSQGWLMSGLGCLR
;
A
#
# COMPACT_ATOMS: atom_id res chain seq x y z
N MET A 1 -67.46 -34.39 8.64
CA MET A 1 -67.79 -35.83 8.48
C MET A 1 -67.01 -36.35 7.28
N THR A 2 -66.63 -37.64 7.29
CA THR A 2 -66.35 -38.50 6.12
C THR A 2 -65.41 -38.03 5.00
N ILE A 3 -64.19 -38.59 5.05
CA ILE A 3 -63.37 -39.13 3.93
C ILE A 3 -64.25 -40.15 3.13
N PRO A 4 -64.22 -40.27 1.77
CA PRO A 4 -63.15 -41.05 1.11
C PRO A 4 -62.73 -40.72 -0.34
N ASP A 5 -61.65 -41.41 -0.71
CA ASP A 5 -60.93 -41.48 -1.98
C ASP A 5 -61.73 -41.92 -3.21
N SER A 6 -61.15 -41.65 -4.40
CA SER A 6 -60.63 -42.68 -5.34
C SER A 6 -60.87 -42.42 -6.85
N SER A 7 -59.76 -42.29 -7.58
CA SER A 7 -59.49 -42.77 -8.95
C SER A 7 -60.46 -42.50 -10.12
N GLY A 8 -59.95 -41.83 -11.18
CA GLY A 8 -60.63 -41.79 -12.49
C GLY A 8 -59.88 -41.13 -13.66
N TYR A 9 -58.92 -41.85 -14.24
CA TYR A 9 -58.38 -41.71 -15.61
C TYR A 9 -57.53 -40.49 -16.04
N ASN A 10 -56.37 -40.81 -16.62
CA ASN A 10 -55.46 -39.91 -17.33
C ASN A 10 -56.13 -39.14 -18.47
N TYR A 11 -55.82 -37.85 -18.63
CA TYR A 11 -55.45 -37.29 -19.94
C TYR A 11 -54.49 -36.09 -19.78
N MET A 12 -53.29 -36.27 -20.35
CA MET A 12 -52.30 -35.28 -20.85
C MET A 12 -52.00 -33.98 -20.10
N MET A 13 -50.70 -33.71 -19.95
CA MET A 13 -50.17 -32.42 -19.48
C MET A 13 -50.46 -31.30 -20.49
N GLU A 14 -50.99 -30.18 -20.01
CA GLU A 14 -50.63 -28.86 -20.53
C GLU A 14 -50.01 -28.04 -19.39
N ASN A 15 -48.94 -27.32 -19.71
CA ASN A 15 -48.08 -26.68 -18.73
C ASN A 15 -48.76 -25.47 -18.07
N GLY A 16 -49.22 -25.64 -16.82
CA GLY A 16 -49.50 -24.51 -15.95
C GLY A 16 -48.19 -23.82 -15.57
N SER A 17 -48.02 -22.57 -16.00
CA SER A 17 -46.88 -21.72 -15.61
C SER A 17 -46.93 -21.47 -14.11
N ILE A 18 -45.94 -21.99 -13.37
CA ILE A 18 -45.64 -21.49 -12.03
C ILE A 18 -44.88 -20.19 -12.23
N ASP A 19 -45.53 -19.07 -11.90
CA ASP A 19 -44.95 -17.73 -12.03
C ASP A 19 -43.62 -17.64 -11.24
N LEU A 20 -42.52 -17.39 -11.96
CA LEU A 20 -41.21 -17.12 -11.38
C LEU A 20 -41.20 -15.68 -10.83
N PRO A 21 -40.80 -15.43 -9.56
CA PRO A 21 -41.10 -14.14 -8.92
C PRO A 21 -40.37 -12.91 -9.48
N CYS A 22 -39.27 -13.12 -10.19
CA CYS A 22 -38.37 -12.06 -10.67
C CYS A 22 -37.38 -12.64 -11.71
N LYS A 23 -36.86 -11.81 -12.62
CA LYS A 23 -35.72 -12.22 -13.48
C LYS A 23 -34.39 -12.17 -12.71
N PRO A 24 -33.38 -13.00 -13.04
CA PRO A 24 -32.10 -13.00 -12.31
C PRO A 24 -31.39 -11.63 -12.31
N GLU A 25 -31.43 -10.92 -13.44
CA GLU A 25 -30.91 -9.55 -13.57
C GLU A 25 -31.61 -8.55 -12.64
N GLU A 26 -32.91 -8.72 -12.44
CA GLU A 26 -33.76 -7.83 -11.65
C GLU A 26 -33.64 -8.14 -10.16
N GLU A 27 -33.49 -9.42 -9.76
CA GLU A 27 -33.05 -9.80 -8.41
C GLU A 27 -31.72 -9.14 -8.05
N ARG A 28 -30.72 -9.22 -8.95
CA ARG A 28 -29.40 -8.59 -8.74
C ARG A 28 -29.50 -7.08 -8.64
N ARG A 29 -30.26 -6.43 -9.54
CA ARG A 29 -30.44 -4.98 -9.52
C ARG A 29 -31.10 -4.51 -8.22
N ILE A 30 -32.14 -5.20 -7.78
CA ILE A 30 -32.81 -4.90 -6.50
C ILE A 30 -31.82 -5.04 -5.33
N VAL A 31 -31.02 -6.10 -5.28
CA VAL A 31 -30.00 -6.27 -4.23
C VAL A 31 -28.94 -5.17 -4.29
N GLN A 32 -28.49 -4.77 -5.48
CA GLN A 32 -27.52 -3.67 -5.65
C GLN A 32 -28.09 -2.31 -5.21
N ASP A 33 -29.32 -1.98 -5.64
CA ASP A 33 -29.99 -0.72 -5.30
C ASP A 33 -30.26 -0.64 -3.78
N LEU A 34 -30.69 -1.73 -3.14
CA LEU A 34 -30.88 -1.81 -1.68
C LEU A 34 -29.56 -1.75 -0.90
N THR A 35 -28.48 -2.35 -1.42
CA THR A 35 -27.15 -2.28 -0.80
C THR A 35 -26.61 -0.85 -0.85
N ALA A 36 -26.64 -0.20 -2.02
CA ALA A 36 -26.21 1.19 -2.18
C ALA A 36 -27.05 2.15 -1.31
N LYS A 37 -28.37 1.92 -1.21
CA LYS A 37 -29.24 2.68 -0.29
C LYS A 37 -28.81 2.52 1.17
N ALA A 38 -28.52 1.29 1.63
CA ALA A 38 -28.03 1.04 2.98
C ALA A 38 -26.69 1.75 3.24
N GLU A 39 -25.74 1.70 2.29
CA GLU A 39 -24.45 2.41 2.37
C GLU A 39 -24.59 3.93 2.48
N THR A 40 -25.63 4.53 1.90
CA THR A 40 -25.90 5.99 2.04
C THR A 40 -26.53 6.36 3.39
N SER A 41 -26.97 5.39 4.20
CA SER A 41 -27.78 5.63 5.41
C SER A 41 -27.23 4.97 6.69
N LEU A 42 -25.92 4.70 6.72
CA LEU A 42 -25.22 4.06 7.84
C LEU A 42 -25.46 4.77 9.18
N ARG A 43 -25.97 4.01 10.16
CA ARG A 43 -26.19 4.43 11.55
C ARG A 43 -25.88 3.28 12.51
N GLU A 44 -25.44 3.65 13.70
CA GLU A 44 -25.27 2.70 14.82
C GLU A 44 -26.61 2.01 15.13
N GLY A 45 -26.56 0.70 15.35
CA GLY A 45 -27.73 -0.16 15.52
C GLY A 45 -28.40 -0.63 14.22
N ASN A 46 -27.92 -0.26 13.03
CA ASN A 46 -28.39 -0.88 11.78
C ASN A 46 -28.15 -2.41 11.81
N LEU A 47 -29.12 -3.17 11.29
CA LEU A 47 -29.08 -4.63 11.27
C LEU A 47 -28.54 -5.15 9.94
N TYR A 48 -27.56 -6.04 10.04
CA TYR A 48 -26.98 -6.82 8.96
C TYR A 48 -27.18 -8.30 9.25
N TYR A 49 -27.24 -9.13 8.21
CA TYR A 49 -27.41 -10.57 8.33
C TYR A 49 -26.20 -11.29 7.76
N VAL A 50 -25.74 -12.31 8.48
CA VAL A 50 -24.67 -13.21 8.04
C VAL A 50 -25.27 -14.29 7.15
N ILE A 51 -24.76 -14.45 5.93
CA ILE A 51 -25.13 -15.51 4.99
C ILE A 51 -23.90 -16.36 4.67
N SER A 52 -24.04 -17.68 4.58
CA SER A 52 -23.00 -18.56 4.04
C SER A 52 -22.53 -18.08 2.65
N LYS A 53 -21.21 -17.88 2.50
CA LYS A 53 -20.62 -17.50 1.20
C LYS A 53 -20.75 -18.64 0.19
N ARG A 54 -20.89 -19.89 0.63
CA ARG A 54 -21.18 -21.04 -0.24
C ARG A 54 -22.52 -20.88 -0.94
N TRP A 55 -23.59 -20.56 -0.21
CA TRP A 55 -24.90 -20.30 -0.80
C TRP A 55 -24.89 -19.00 -1.63
N PHE A 56 -24.34 -17.92 -1.07
CA PHE A 56 -24.33 -16.61 -1.71
C PHE A 56 -23.57 -16.61 -3.06
N SER A 57 -22.47 -17.35 -3.17
CA SER A 57 -21.70 -17.49 -4.43
C SER A 57 -22.45 -18.28 -5.51
N VAL A 58 -23.41 -19.14 -5.14
CA VAL A 58 -24.30 -19.82 -6.11
C VAL A 58 -25.34 -18.83 -6.64
N TRP A 59 -25.91 -17.98 -5.78
CA TRP A 59 -26.81 -16.90 -6.19
C TRP A 59 -26.10 -15.84 -7.06
N GLU A 60 -24.88 -15.43 -6.72
CA GLU A 60 -24.06 -14.54 -7.55
C GLU A 60 -23.83 -15.14 -8.95
N ARG A 61 -23.49 -16.43 -9.04
CA ARG A 61 -23.29 -17.11 -10.34
C ARG A 61 -24.59 -17.22 -11.15
N TYR A 62 -25.71 -17.53 -10.51
CA TYR A 62 -27.04 -17.59 -11.15
C TYR A 62 -27.46 -16.24 -11.74
N THR A 63 -27.21 -15.14 -11.03
CA THR A 63 -27.55 -13.78 -11.51
C THR A 63 -26.55 -13.16 -12.49
N LEU A 64 -25.44 -13.87 -12.81
CA LEU A 64 -24.42 -13.45 -13.78
C LEU A 64 -24.61 -14.05 -15.20
N GLN A 65 -25.42 -15.10 -15.36
CA GLN A 65 -25.36 -15.99 -16.54
C GLN A 65 -26.23 -15.60 -17.77
N VAL A 66 -26.57 -14.31 -17.97
CA VAL A 66 -27.46 -13.90 -19.09
C VAL A 66 -26.81 -12.98 -20.15
N ASP A 67 -25.59 -12.48 -19.94
CA ASP A 67 -24.80 -11.90 -21.03
C ASP A 67 -24.02 -12.99 -21.78
N GLY A 68 -24.33 -13.15 -23.07
CA GLY A 68 -23.80 -14.21 -23.94
C GLY A 68 -22.33 -14.03 -24.32
N ALA A 69 -21.42 -14.22 -23.37
CA ALA A 69 -19.97 -14.25 -23.60
C ALA A 69 -19.27 -15.26 -22.67
N SER A 70 -19.25 -16.54 -23.06
CA SER A 70 -18.52 -17.59 -22.35
C SER A 70 -16.99 -17.39 -22.47
N LEU A 71 -16.33 -17.01 -21.37
CA LEU A 71 -14.88 -16.95 -21.27
C LEU A 71 -14.36 -17.71 -20.03
N PHE A 72 -13.94 -18.95 -20.29
CA PHE A 72 -12.95 -19.75 -19.55
C PHE A 72 -13.09 -19.88 -18.02
N GLU A 73 -13.71 -20.98 -17.58
CA GLU A 73 -13.42 -21.60 -16.29
C GLU A 73 -12.10 -22.40 -16.35
N SER A 74 -11.38 -22.45 -15.22
CA SER A 74 -10.36 -23.48 -14.94
C SER A 74 -10.91 -24.44 -13.90
N GLU A 75 -10.89 -25.74 -14.20
CA GLU A 75 -11.47 -26.77 -13.35
C GLU A 75 -10.71 -27.00 -12.03
N SER A 76 -11.44 -27.23 -10.94
CA SER A 76 -11.31 -28.50 -10.19
C SER A 76 -12.45 -28.71 -9.16
N LEU A 77 -13.29 -29.73 -9.44
CA LEU A 77 -14.10 -30.52 -8.48
C LEU A 77 -15.13 -29.73 -7.63
N ILE A 78 -16.43 -29.75 -7.92
CA ILE A 78 -17.33 -30.93 -8.02
C ILE A 78 -18.51 -30.60 -8.95
N SER A 79 -18.97 -31.57 -9.73
CA SER A 79 -20.09 -31.44 -10.68
C SER A 79 -21.48 -31.52 -10.02
N THR A 80 -22.26 -30.44 -10.09
CA THR A 80 -23.75 -30.43 -10.05
C THR A 80 -24.28 -29.12 -10.68
N ASP A 81 -25.17 -29.24 -11.67
CA ASP A 81 -25.95 -28.20 -12.38
C ASP A 81 -25.35 -26.80 -12.58
N SER A 82 -24.87 -26.55 -13.80
CA SER A 82 -24.63 -25.21 -14.34
C SER A 82 -25.96 -24.52 -14.70
N GLY A 83 -26.35 -23.51 -13.89
CA GLY A 83 -27.43 -22.57 -14.22
C GLY A 83 -28.76 -22.75 -13.48
N ALA A 84 -28.86 -23.67 -12.52
CA ALA A 84 -30.06 -23.84 -11.70
C ALA A 84 -30.28 -22.66 -10.72
N ARG A 85 -31.54 -22.26 -10.53
CA ARG A 85 -31.94 -21.30 -9.48
C ARG A 85 -31.52 -21.83 -8.10
N PRO A 86 -30.88 -21.04 -7.22
CA PRO A 86 -30.49 -21.48 -5.88
C PRO A 86 -31.65 -22.09 -5.10
N GLY A 87 -31.35 -23.09 -4.28
CA GLY A 87 -32.29 -23.61 -3.28
C GLY A 87 -32.48 -22.64 -2.11
N PRO A 88 -33.23 -23.03 -1.06
CA PRO A 88 -33.37 -22.25 0.16
C PRO A 88 -32.02 -21.86 0.77
N ILE A 89 -31.97 -20.71 1.43
CA ILE A 89 -30.78 -20.20 2.13
C ILE A 89 -30.37 -21.23 3.19
N ASP A 90 -29.13 -21.69 3.08
CA ASP A 90 -28.50 -22.64 4.00
C ASP A 90 -27.31 -21.97 4.69
N ASN A 91 -27.44 -21.75 6.00
CA ASN A 91 -26.40 -21.19 6.86
C ASN A 91 -25.78 -22.27 7.79
N SER A 92 -25.99 -23.56 7.54
CA SER A 92 -25.57 -24.64 8.44
C SER A 92 -24.04 -24.84 8.52
N ASP A 93 -23.29 -24.41 7.51
CA ASP A 93 -21.83 -24.51 7.44
C ASP A 93 -21.10 -23.46 8.30
N ILE A 94 -21.75 -22.33 8.59
CA ILE A 94 -21.20 -21.24 9.42
C ILE A 94 -21.60 -21.34 10.89
N ILE A 95 -22.41 -22.33 11.29
CA ILE A 95 -22.93 -22.48 12.66
C ILE A 95 -22.23 -23.62 13.41
N ALA A 96 -21.77 -23.33 14.62
CA ALA A 96 -21.27 -24.31 15.58
C ALA A 96 -22.46 -25.04 16.25
N ASN A 97 -22.72 -26.28 15.82
CA ASN A 97 -23.76 -27.15 16.40
C ASN A 97 -23.40 -27.63 17.83
N GLY A 98 -23.54 -26.75 18.81
CA GLY A 98 -23.49 -27.08 20.24
C GLY A 98 -24.88 -27.48 20.76
N LYS A 99 -25.04 -28.74 21.19
CA LYS A 99 -26.33 -29.30 21.63
C LYS A 99 -26.90 -28.76 22.96
N ASP A 100 -26.15 -27.90 23.66
CA ASP A 100 -26.50 -27.40 24.99
C ASP A 100 -26.29 -25.89 25.10
N ASN A 101 -27.23 -25.09 24.57
CA ASN A 101 -27.41 -23.70 24.99
C ASN A 101 -28.90 -23.33 24.97
N LYS A 102 -29.34 -22.60 26.00
CA LYS A 102 -30.73 -22.13 26.18
C LYS A 102 -30.93 -20.69 25.71
N ASP A 103 -29.95 -20.11 25.01
CA ASP A 103 -30.04 -18.80 24.37
C ASP A 103 -30.35 -18.98 22.87
N ASP A 104 -31.30 -18.19 22.37
CA ASP A 104 -31.88 -18.28 21.01
C ASP A 104 -30.95 -17.79 19.85
N ASP A 105 -29.68 -17.45 20.11
CA ASP A 105 -28.75 -16.97 19.05
C ASP A 105 -27.82 -18.11 18.54
N PRO A 106 -27.90 -18.50 17.26
CA PRO A 106 -27.03 -19.53 16.70
C PRO A 106 -25.56 -19.08 16.71
N GLN A 107 -24.70 -19.92 17.26
CA GLN A 107 -23.30 -19.57 17.46
C GLN A 107 -22.51 -19.73 16.17
N LEU A 108 -21.92 -18.64 15.68
CA LEU A 108 -21.01 -18.69 14.54
C LEU A 108 -19.71 -19.42 14.90
N LEU A 109 -19.14 -20.15 13.96
CA LEU A 109 -17.77 -20.68 14.10
C LEU A 109 -16.79 -19.50 14.23
N ARG A 110 -15.95 -19.51 15.27
CA ARG A 110 -15.03 -18.39 15.58
C ARG A 110 -13.87 -18.22 14.59
N THR A 111 -13.75 -19.11 13.60
CA THR A 111 -12.67 -19.14 12.61
C THR A 111 -13.09 -18.62 11.23
N LEU A 112 -14.30 -18.07 11.09
CA LEU A 112 -14.85 -17.69 9.79
C LEU A 112 -14.33 -16.34 9.30
N GLU A 113 -13.99 -16.27 8.02
CA GLU A 113 -13.50 -15.08 7.33
C GLU A 113 -14.59 -14.45 6.43
N GLU A 114 -14.78 -13.14 6.52
CA GLU A 114 -15.71 -12.41 5.65
C GLU A 114 -15.23 -12.44 4.18
N GLY A 115 -16.16 -12.61 3.24
CA GLY A 115 -15.87 -12.73 1.81
C GLY A 115 -15.40 -14.12 1.37
N ARG A 116 -14.94 -14.97 2.30
CA ARG A 116 -14.52 -16.35 2.06
C ARG A 116 -15.56 -17.36 2.55
N ASP A 117 -15.93 -17.28 3.83
CA ASP A 117 -16.83 -18.25 4.46
C ASP A 117 -18.25 -17.69 4.66
N TYR A 118 -18.37 -16.38 4.90
CA TYR A 118 -19.66 -15.67 4.96
C TYR A 118 -19.65 -14.35 4.20
N ALA A 119 -20.86 -13.84 3.89
CA ALA A 119 -21.12 -12.50 3.41
C ALA A 119 -22.06 -11.76 4.36
N LEU A 120 -21.88 -10.46 4.51
CA LEU A 120 -22.80 -9.58 5.23
C LEU A 120 -23.75 -8.89 4.25
N VAL A 121 -25.05 -8.96 4.53
CA VAL A 121 -26.07 -8.21 3.77
C VAL A 121 -26.88 -7.28 4.68
N PRO A 122 -27.31 -6.10 4.21
CA PRO A 122 -28.26 -5.25 4.96
C PRO A 122 -29.59 -5.95 5.20
N GLN A 123 -30.34 -5.55 6.23
CA GLN A 123 -31.68 -6.07 6.54
C GLN A 123 -32.63 -6.08 5.32
N GLU A 124 -32.73 -4.98 4.57
CA GLU A 124 -33.63 -4.90 3.41
C GLU A 124 -33.28 -5.93 2.30
N VAL A 125 -31.98 -6.26 2.18
CA VAL A 125 -31.49 -7.31 1.26
C VAL A 125 -31.81 -8.71 1.79
N TRP A 126 -31.60 -8.95 3.09
CA TRP A 126 -31.97 -10.22 3.73
C TRP A 126 -33.46 -10.52 3.58
N GLU A 127 -34.32 -9.54 3.83
CA GLU A 127 -35.77 -9.68 3.69
C GLU A 127 -36.18 -10.08 2.26
N LYS A 128 -35.54 -9.49 1.23
CA LYS A 128 -35.77 -9.87 -0.17
C LYS A 128 -35.25 -11.26 -0.54
N LEU A 129 -34.04 -11.62 -0.09
CA LEU A 129 -33.50 -12.97 -0.30
C LEU A 129 -34.37 -14.03 0.39
N LEU A 130 -34.86 -13.75 1.60
CA LEU A 130 -35.75 -14.63 2.35
C LEU A 130 -37.14 -14.76 1.69
N GLU A 131 -37.67 -13.68 1.11
CA GLU A 131 -38.91 -13.69 0.30
C GLU A 131 -38.77 -14.59 -0.94
N TRP A 132 -37.66 -14.47 -1.67
CA TRP A 132 -37.44 -15.17 -2.95
C TRP A 132 -37.01 -16.64 -2.81
N TYR A 133 -36.22 -16.98 -1.78
CA TYR A 133 -35.59 -18.29 -1.63
C TYR A 133 -36.05 -19.07 -0.40
N LYS A 134 -36.49 -18.38 0.66
CA LYS A 134 -36.78 -18.94 2.00
C LYS A 134 -35.53 -19.65 2.58
N GLY A 135 -35.66 -20.29 3.74
CA GLY A 135 -34.55 -20.98 4.42
C GLY A 135 -34.12 -20.29 5.71
N GLY A 136 -32.85 -20.47 6.11
CA GLY A 136 -32.28 -19.92 7.34
C GLY A 136 -31.23 -20.85 8.01
N PRO A 137 -30.96 -20.67 9.31
CA PRO A 137 -31.56 -19.67 10.20
C PRO A 137 -31.08 -18.23 9.90
N PRO A 138 -31.85 -17.20 10.28
CA PRO A 138 -31.40 -15.82 10.25
C PRO A 138 -30.30 -15.57 11.28
N LEU A 139 -29.27 -14.81 10.92
CA LEU A 139 -28.10 -14.53 11.76
C LEU A 139 -27.88 -13.00 11.85
N PRO A 140 -28.70 -12.28 12.64
CA PRO A 140 -28.64 -10.82 12.73
C PRO A 140 -27.44 -10.34 13.54
N ARG A 141 -26.78 -9.29 13.07
CA ARG A 141 -25.64 -8.62 13.71
C ARG A 141 -25.82 -7.10 13.61
N LYS A 142 -25.39 -6.38 14.65
CA LYS A 142 -25.57 -4.93 14.77
C LYS A 142 -24.35 -4.18 14.25
N MET A 143 -24.60 -3.05 13.60
CA MET A 143 -23.57 -2.08 13.27
C MET A 143 -23.19 -1.25 14.50
N ILE A 144 -21.90 -1.22 14.83
CA ILE A 144 -21.29 -0.44 15.91
C ILE A 144 -20.35 0.62 15.34
N SER A 145 -20.17 1.73 16.07
CA SER A 145 -19.14 2.72 15.77
C SER A 145 -17.81 2.37 16.45
N GLN A 146 -16.69 2.39 15.73
CA GLN A 146 -15.34 2.19 16.30
C GLN A 146 -14.54 3.49 16.21
N GLY A 147 -13.68 3.72 17.21
CA GLY A 147 -12.77 4.88 17.30
C GLY A 147 -13.37 6.15 17.92
N GLU A 148 -12.60 6.80 18.82
CA GLU A 148 -13.01 8.02 19.52
C GLU A 148 -13.01 9.28 18.62
N GLN A 149 -11.97 9.45 17.79
CA GLN A 149 -11.77 10.67 16.99
C GLN A 149 -12.35 10.58 15.57
N HIS A 150 -12.45 9.37 15.02
CA HIS A 150 -13.07 9.10 13.72
C HIS A 150 -14.03 7.92 13.85
N LYS A 151 -15.33 8.19 13.93
CA LYS A 151 -16.36 7.14 14.02
C LYS A 151 -16.43 6.35 12.72
N GLN A 152 -15.79 5.18 12.69
CA GLN A 152 -15.91 4.21 11.60
C GLN A 152 -17.03 3.22 11.92
N PHE A 153 -18.01 3.08 11.04
CA PHE A 153 -19.07 2.09 11.21
C PHE A 153 -18.60 0.69 10.76
N SER A 154 -18.91 -0.33 11.55
CA SER A 154 -18.55 -1.73 11.30
C SER A 154 -19.61 -2.66 11.89
N VAL A 155 -19.79 -3.86 11.33
CA VAL A 155 -20.73 -4.85 11.87
C VAL A 155 -20.04 -5.69 12.94
N GLU A 156 -20.61 -5.77 14.14
CA GLU A 156 -20.11 -6.64 15.21
C GLU A 156 -20.56 -8.09 14.95
N VAL A 157 -19.80 -8.82 14.12
CA VAL A 157 -20.11 -10.23 13.77
C VAL A 157 -19.88 -11.18 14.95
N PHE A 158 -18.84 -10.90 15.74
CA PHE A 158 -18.45 -11.66 16.94
C PHE A 158 -18.47 -10.74 18.17
N PRO A 159 -19.46 -10.89 19.07
CA PRO A 159 -19.49 -10.17 20.35
C PRO A 159 -18.30 -10.50 21.25
N LEU A 160 -17.95 -9.58 22.14
CA LEU A 160 -16.90 -9.78 23.13
C LEU A 160 -17.29 -10.94 24.07
N CYS A 161 -16.43 -11.96 24.14
CA CYS A 161 -16.54 -13.05 25.10
C CYS A 161 -15.53 -12.84 26.23
N LEU A 162 -15.96 -12.94 27.48
CA LEU A 162 -15.10 -12.87 28.68
C LEU A 162 -15.28 -14.13 29.51
N CYS A 163 -14.21 -14.65 30.10
CA CYS A 163 -14.26 -15.82 30.98
C CYS A 163 -14.43 -15.35 32.43
N LEU A 164 -15.65 -15.43 32.97
CA LEU A 164 -15.91 -15.13 34.38
C LEU A 164 -15.49 -16.31 35.25
N ILE A 165 -14.49 -16.08 36.10
CA ILE A 165 -14.08 -17.00 37.17
C ILE A 165 -14.69 -16.50 38.48
N ASP A 166 -15.46 -17.34 39.17
CA ASP A 166 -16.01 -17.01 40.49
C ASP A 166 -15.05 -17.46 41.60
N SER A 167 -14.60 -16.54 42.46
CA SER A 167 -13.56 -16.85 43.45
C SER A 167 -14.00 -17.84 44.52
N ARG A 168 -15.31 -18.02 44.72
CA ARG A 168 -15.89 -18.86 45.78
C ARG A 168 -15.83 -20.35 45.46
N ASP A 169 -16.11 -20.71 44.20
CA ASP A 169 -16.22 -22.10 43.74
C ASP A 169 -15.25 -22.44 42.58
N LYS A 170 -14.54 -21.45 42.05
CA LYS A 170 -13.66 -21.55 40.87
C LYS A 170 -14.38 -22.02 39.61
N SER A 171 -15.70 -21.81 39.53
CA SER A 171 -16.47 -22.07 38.31
C SER A 171 -16.16 -21.01 37.25
N GLU A 172 -16.04 -21.47 36.00
CA GLU A 172 -15.76 -20.66 34.82
C GLU A 172 -17.05 -20.54 33.98
N VAL A 173 -17.44 -19.32 33.61
CA VAL A 173 -18.65 -19.03 32.83
C VAL A 173 -18.30 -18.03 31.72
N ILE A 174 -18.59 -18.37 30.46
CA ILE A 174 -18.36 -17.44 29.34
C ILE A 174 -19.51 -16.42 29.27
N ILE A 175 -19.18 -15.15 29.49
CA ILE A 175 -20.09 -14.02 29.33
C ILE A 175 -19.94 -13.44 27.93
N ARG A 176 -21.06 -13.06 27.32
CA ARG A 176 -21.11 -12.39 26.02
C ARG A 176 -21.72 -11.01 26.16
N SER A 177 -21.04 -10.01 25.62
CA SER A 177 -21.44 -8.61 25.63
C SER A 177 -21.03 -7.94 24.32
N SER A 178 -21.73 -6.88 23.91
CA SER A 178 -21.23 -6.01 22.85
C SER A 178 -20.04 -5.22 23.36
N LYS A 179 -19.10 -4.88 22.48
CA LYS A 179 -18.04 -3.91 22.78
C LYS A 179 -18.57 -2.54 23.23
N LYS A 180 -19.83 -2.22 22.87
CA LYS A 180 -20.56 -1.00 23.28
C LYS A 180 -21.41 -1.13 24.52
N ASP A 181 -21.54 -2.33 25.10
CA ASP A 181 -22.13 -2.47 26.43
C ASP A 181 -21.24 -1.68 27.43
N SER A 182 -21.84 -1.14 28.49
CA SER A 182 -21.10 -0.46 29.54
C SER A 182 -20.57 -1.43 30.59
N LEU A 183 -19.62 -0.97 31.40
CA LEU A 183 -19.21 -1.72 32.60
C LEU A 183 -20.41 -1.94 33.56
N HIS A 184 -21.40 -1.05 33.58
CA HIS A 184 -22.64 -1.29 34.35
C HIS A 184 -23.43 -2.50 33.82
N ASP A 185 -23.60 -2.63 32.49
CA ASP A 185 -24.32 -3.74 31.87
C ASP A 185 -23.60 -5.09 32.08
N LEU A 186 -22.26 -5.09 32.03
CA LEU A 186 -21.44 -6.26 32.37
C LEU A 186 -21.65 -6.66 33.85
N TYR A 187 -21.64 -5.68 34.77
CA TYR A 187 -21.92 -5.92 36.18
C TYR A 187 -23.32 -6.48 36.39
N GLU A 188 -24.34 -5.93 35.74
CA GLU A 188 -25.71 -6.43 35.84
C GLU A 188 -25.81 -7.88 35.34
N ARG A 189 -25.23 -8.18 34.18
CA ARG A 189 -25.21 -9.55 33.62
C ARG A 189 -24.46 -10.55 34.52
N VAL A 190 -23.34 -10.16 35.12
CA VAL A 190 -22.64 -10.99 36.13
C VAL A 190 -23.52 -11.23 37.36
N CYS A 191 -24.18 -10.19 37.86
CA CYS A 191 -25.06 -10.27 39.03
C CYS A 191 -26.29 -11.14 38.77
N GLN A 192 -26.90 -11.04 37.58
CA GLN A 192 -28.00 -11.90 37.14
C GLN A 192 -27.55 -13.38 37.01
N LEU A 193 -26.40 -13.64 36.39
CA LEU A 193 -25.87 -15.01 36.20
C LEU A 193 -25.48 -15.71 37.51
N LYS A 194 -25.02 -14.95 38.51
CA LYS A 194 -24.51 -15.48 39.78
C LYS A 194 -25.42 -15.24 40.99
N GLY A 195 -26.55 -14.56 40.81
CA GLY A 195 -27.54 -14.27 41.86
C GLY A 195 -27.02 -13.37 42.98
N ILE A 196 -26.26 -12.33 42.65
CA ILE A 196 -25.57 -11.46 43.63
C ILE A 196 -26.07 -10.02 43.52
N VAL A 197 -26.12 -9.30 44.64
CA VAL A 197 -26.38 -7.85 44.67
C VAL A 197 -25.13 -7.10 44.20
N GLN A 198 -25.30 -6.14 43.27
CA GLN A 198 -24.20 -5.40 42.64
C GLN A 198 -23.21 -4.76 43.62
N GLU A 199 -23.71 -4.22 44.73
CA GLU A 199 -22.90 -3.62 45.82
C GLU A 199 -21.91 -4.59 46.48
N LYS A 200 -22.13 -5.90 46.34
CA LYS A 200 -21.27 -6.95 46.93
C LYS A 200 -20.38 -7.64 45.91
N ALA A 201 -20.50 -7.30 44.63
CA ALA A 201 -19.69 -7.87 43.57
C ALA A 201 -18.47 -6.97 43.29
N HIS A 202 -17.28 -7.54 43.28
CA HIS A 202 -16.07 -6.91 42.75
C HIS A 202 -15.56 -7.73 41.56
N ILE A 203 -15.58 -7.14 40.38
CA ILE A 203 -15.03 -7.76 39.17
C ILE A 203 -13.62 -7.20 38.94
N TRP A 204 -12.64 -8.09 38.91
CA TRP A 204 -11.26 -7.76 38.59
C TRP A 204 -10.92 -8.17 37.15
N ASP A 205 -10.10 -7.37 36.48
CA ASP A 205 -9.23 -7.90 35.42
C ASP A 205 -8.32 -8.96 36.04
N PHE A 206 -8.43 -10.21 35.58
CA PHE A 206 -7.78 -11.38 36.16
C PHE A 206 -6.81 -12.09 35.20
N PHE A 207 -6.11 -11.29 34.41
CA PHE A 207 -5.13 -11.77 33.46
C PHE A 207 -4.04 -12.67 34.09
N ASN A 208 -3.80 -13.83 33.46
CA ASN A 208 -2.73 -14.78 33.85
C ASN A 208 -2.79 -15.21 35.34
N LYS A 209 -4.00 -15.33 35.88
CA LYS A 209 -4.29 -15.67 37.29
C LYS A 209 -3.73 -14.66 38.31
N ARG A 210 -3.55 -13.41 37.91
CA ARG A 210 -3.21 -12.28 38.79
C ARG A 210 -4.29 -11.22 38.70
N LYS A 211 -4.62 -10.59 39.83
CA LYS A 211 -5.50 -9.41 39.87
C LYS A 211 -4.73 -8.20 39.35
N HIS A 212 -5.26 -7.53 38.35
CA HIS A 212 -4.64 -6.33 37.77
C HIS A 212 -5.33 -5.05 38.25
N THR A 213 -6.60 -4.87 37.88
CA THR A 213 -7.37 -3.65 38.15
C THR A 213 -8.82 -4.03 38.48
N VAL A 214 -9.44 -3.34 39.44
CA VAL A 214 -10.88 -3.46 39.68
C VAL A 214 -11.62 -2.74 38.55
N LEU A 215 -12.53 -3.44 37.88
CA LEU A 215 -13.44 -2.81 36.94
C LEU A 215 -14.50 -2.07 37.74
N ILE A 216 -14.54 -0.74 37.65
CA ILE A 216 -15.49 0.09 38.41
C ILE A 216 -16.80 0.21 37.60
N PRO A 217 -17.97 -0.11 38.16
CA PRO A 217 -19.24 0.03 37.46
C PRO A 217 -19.45 1.49 37.07
N SER A 218 -19.48 1.74 35.76
CA SER A 218 -19.51 3.07 35.16
C SER A 218 -20.10 3.00 33.76
N ASN A 219 -20.40 4.17 33.17
CA ASN A 219 -20.92 4.29 31.81
C ASN A 219 -19.83 4.12 30.73
N GLN A 220 -18.58 3.81 31.13
CA GLN A 220 -17.47 3.51 30.23
C GLN A 220 -17.78 2.23 29.45
N THR A 221 -17.54 2.21 28.15
CA THR A 221 -17.80 1.02 27.32
C THR A 221 -16.77 -0.09 27.57
N LEU A 222 -17.10 -1.34 27.25
CA LEU A 222 -16.14 -2.45 27.34
C LEU A 222 -14.95 -2.27 26.38
N GLU A 223 -15.14 -1.57 25.25
CA GLU A 223 -14.07 -1.13 24.35
C GLU A 223 -13.09 -0.14 25.04
N GLU A 224 -13.62 0.94 25.64
CA GLU A 224 -12.83 1.91 26.41
C GLU A 224 -12.14 1.29 27.64
N SER A 225 -12.70 0.20 28.17
CA SER A 225 -12.15 -0.56 29.30
C SER A 225 -10.97 -1.46 28.92
N ASN A 226 -10.60 -1.52 27.63
CA ASN A 226 -9.50 -2.32 27.07
C ASN A 226 -9.62 -3.85 27.28
N LEU A 227 -10.83 -4.35 27.55
CA LEU A 227 -11.07 -5.78 27.76
C LEU A 227 -10.97 -6.55 26.44
N GLN A 228 -10.26 -7.68 26.47
CA GLN A 228 -9.88 -8.47 25.31
C GLN A 228 -10.77 -9.70 25.13
N MET A 229 -10.82 -10.20 23.90
CA MET A 229 -11.55 -11.44 23.58
C MET A 229 -10.98 -12.64 24.34
N ASP A 230 -11.87 -13.41 24.96
CA ASP A 230 -11.59 -14.56 25.82
C ASP A 230 -10.66 -14.23 27.01
N GLN A 231 -10.71 -13.00 27.53
CA GLN A 231 -9.99 -12.59 28.74
C GLN A 231 -10.66 -13.12 30.02
N ASP A 232 -9.84 -13.59 30.96
CA ASP A 232 -10.25 -13.97 32.31
C ASP A 232 -10.60 -12.73 33.16
N ILE A 233 -11.79 -12.71 33.75
CA ILE A 233 -12.23 -11.75 34.76
C ILE A 233 -12.62 -12.49 36.04
N LEU A 234 -12.23 -11.98 37.20
CA LEU A 234 -12.48 -12.64 38.50
C LEU A 234 -13.58 -11.89 39.26
N LEU A 235 -14.66 -12.60 39.59
CA LEU A 235 -15.67 -12.16 40.52
C LEU A 235 -15.26 -12.51 41.94
N GLU A 236 -15.16 -11.50 42.80
CA GLU A 236 -15.08 -11.65 44.24
C GLU A 236 -16.33 -11.08 44.90
N VAL A 237 -16.75 -11.72 45.99
CA VAL A 237 -17.95 -11.31 46.74
C VAL A 237 -17.52 -10.76 48.10
N LEU A 238 -17.87 -9.51 48.38
CA LEU A 238 -17.73 -8.95 49.72
C LEU A 238 -18.68 -9.66 50.69
N VAL A 239 -18.11 -10.17 51.78
CA VAL A 239 -18.86 -10.73 52.90
C VAL A 239 -18.93 -9.65 53.99
N ASP A 240 -20.14 -9.26 54.39
CA ASP A 240 -20.32 -8.29 55.47
C ASP A 240 -19.79 -8.85 56.78
N GLY A 241 -18.74 -8.25 57.32
CA GLY A 241 -18.16 -8.68 58.59
C GLY A 241 -16.70 -8.29 58.80
N PHE A 242 -16.39 -7.00 58.83
CA PHE A 242 -15.90 -6.32 60.05
C PHE A 242 -15.87 -4.81 59.81
N ASP A 243 -16.17 -4.05 60.87
CA ASP A 243 -16.50 -2.62 60.78
C ASP A 243 -15.26 -1.73 60.52
N MET A 244 -15.53 -0.53 60.01
CA MET A 244 -14.51 0.46 59.69
C MET A 244 -13.92 1.08 60.97
N ASP A 245 -12.62 1.35 60.98
CA ASP A 245 -12.13 2.49 61.76
C ASP A 245 -10.95 3.20 61.09
N SER A 246 -10.97 4.53 61.13
CA SER A 246 -10.00 5.39 60.44
C SER A 246 -9.05 6.03 61.45
N THR A 247 -7.74 5.82 61.34
CA THR A 247 -6.71 6.80 61.75
C THR A 247 -5.33 6.42 61.21
N GLY A 248 -4.43 7.41 61.10
CA GLY A 248 -3.18 7.28 60.35
C GLY A 248 -1.94 6.88 61.16
N ASN A 249 -0.86 6.65 60.41
CA ASN A 249 0.56 6.59 60.81
C ASN A 249 1.00 5.62 61.92
N GLY A 250 1.86 4.67 61.54
CA GLY A 250 3.16 4.54 62.20
C GLY A 250 3.43 3.27 63.04
N LEU A 251 4.37 2.47 62.55
CA LEU A 251 5.32 1.63 63.31
C LEU A 251 4.79 0.51 64.23
N ALA A 252 4.97 -0.72 63.75
CA ALA A 252 5.43 -1.95 64.43
C ALA A 252 5.28 -2.12 65.97
N LEU A 253 4.89 -3.34 66.39
CA LEU A 253 5.74 -4.28 67.14
C LEU A 253 5.00 -5.59 67.54
N VAL A 254 5.81 -6.59 67.97
CA VAL A 254 5.53 -7.74 68.87
C VAL A 254 5.09 -9.07 68.22
N PRO A 255 5.53 -10.27 68.69
CA PRO A 255 6.70 -10.66 69.50
C PRO A 255 7.65 -11.68 68.81
N VAL A 256 8.82 -11.93 69.43
CA VAL A 256 9.67 -13.11 69.19
C VAL A 256 9.71 -13.95 70.46
N GLU A 257 9.51 -15.26 70.38
CA GLU A 257 9.92 -16.23 71.42
C GLU A 257 10.63 -17.45 70.80
N PRO A 258 11.60 -18.09 71.49
CA PRO A 258 12.58 -18.98 70.87
C PRO A 258 12.34 -20.49 71.12
N PRO A 259 12.75 -21.39 70.20
CA PRO A 259 12.85 -22.82 70.50
C PRO A 259 14.17 -23.16 71.20
N THR A 260 14.09 -23.92 72.29
CA THR A 260 15.23 -24.46 73.04
C THR A 260 15.96 -25.57 72.29
N SER A 261 17.28 -25.64 72.43
CA SER A 261 18.13 -26.70 71.89
C SER A 261 18.23 -27.92 72.83
N SER A 262 18.43 -29.11 72.25
CA SER A 262 19.32 -30.13 72.83
C SER A 262 19.65 -31.22 71.79
N VAL A 263 20.94 -31.35 71.46
CA VAL A 263 21.49 -32.50 70.70
C VAL A 263 21.66 -33.69 71.63
N THR A 264 21.44 -34.92 71.15
CA THR A 264 22.14 -36.10 71.70
C THR A 264 22.38 -37.17 70.61
N ILE A 265 23.29 -38.09 70.89
CA ILE A 265 24.11 -38.79 69.88
C ILE A 265 23.84 -40.32 69.87
N ALA A 266 24.14 -40.95 68.72
CA ALA A 266 24.37 -42.39 68.46
C ALA A 266 23.18 -43.28 68.04
N GLY A 267 23.47 -44.26 67.15
CA GLY A 267 22.97 -45.61 67.48
C GLY A 267 22.65 -46.68 66.42
N GLY A 268 22.99 -46.59 65.13
CA GLY A 268 23.07 -47.78 64.24
C GLY A 268 21.76 -48.52 63.85
N PRO A 269 21.84 -49.61 63.05
CA PRO A 269 20.72 -50.11 62.23
C PRO A 269 20.24 -51.56 62.52
N SER A 270 19.05 -51.91 62.00
CA SER A 270 18.53 -53.30 61.84
C SER A 270 17.45 -53.29 60.74
N LEU A 271 17.66 -53.91 59.57
CA LEU A 271 17.33 -55.32 59.24
C LEU A 271 15.84 -55.65 59.46
N SER A 272 15.04 -56.04 58.45
CA SER A 272 15.28 -57.25 57.63
C SER A 272 14.22 -57.47 56.52
N ASN A 273 14.62 -58.25 55.49
CA ASN A 273 13.90 -59.22 54.63
C ASN A 273 12.37 -59.16 54.39
N GLY A 274 11.84 -59.52 53.21
CA GLY A 274 12.48 -60.00 51.97
C GLY A 274 11.58 -60.97 51.15
N TYR A 275 11.98 -61.26 49.90
CA TYR A 275 11.42 -62.24 48.93
C TYR A 275 10.02 -61.92 48.33
N SER A 276 9.76 -61.83 47.01
CA SER A 276 10.26 -62.49 45.77
C SER A 276 9.75 -63.93 45.61
N THR A 277 8.99 -64.32 44.57
CA THR A 277 9.29 -64.35 43.11
C THR A 277 7.96 -64.49 42.31
N GLY A 278 7.80 -63.96 41.08
CA GLY A 278 8.10 -64.62 39.78
C GLY A 278 6.87 -65.39 39.24
N TYR A 279 6.42 -65.38 37.97
CA TYR A 279 6.83 -64.83 36.66
C TYR A 279 5.52 -64.57 35.84
N GLY A 280 5.43 -63.72 34.80
CA GLY A 280 6.34 -62.70 34.27
C GLY A 280 6.23 -62.51 32.74
N SER A 281 6.36 -61.25 32.24
CA SER A 281 6.66 -60.86 30.82
C SER A 281 5.53 -60.95 29.77
N LYS A 282 5.23 -59.99 28.86
CA LYS A 282 5.83 -58.71 28.37
C LYS A 282 4.69 -57.81 27.77
N ILE A 283 4.76 -56.48 27.53
CA ILE A 283 5.68 -55.37 27.88
C ILE A 283 4.89 -54.03 27.80
N TYR A 284 5.38 -53.00 28.48
CA TYR A 284 4.82 -51.65 28.67
C TYR A 284 5.23 -50.65 27.53
N GLN A 285 4.83 -49.36 27.48
CA GLN A 285 4.47 -48.45 28.58
C GLN A 285 3.47 -47.35 28.21
N ARG A 286 2.70 -46.91 29.22
CA ARG A 286 1.55 -45.99 29.14
C ARG A 286 1.71 -44.82 30.12
N SER A 287 0.98 -43.76 29.82
CA SER A 287 0.84 -42.47 30.48
C SER A 287 0.18 -42.43 31.88
N ASN A 288 0.42 -41.30 32.57
CA ASN A 288 -0.54 -40.43 33.27
C ASN A 288 -0.93 -40.59 34.77
N LEU A 289 -0.99 -39.41 35.43
CA LEU A 289 -1.75 -39.01 36.66
C LEU A 289 -1.32 -39.63 38.02
N SER A 290 -1.46 -39.00 39.21
CA SER A 290 -1.94 -37.65 39.63
C SER A 290 -1.66 -37.40 41.14
N SER A 291 -1.47 -36.13 41.58
CA SER A 291 -1.70 -35.58 42.96
C SER A 291 -0.81 -36.13 44.13
N THR A 292 -0.53 -35.47 45.26
CA THR A 292 -1.11 -34.31 46.00
C THR A 292 -0.04 -33.66 46.94
N PHE A 293 0.04 -32.32 46.98
CA PHE A 293 0.53 -31.41 48.08
C PHE A 293 1.91 -31.58 48.78
N GLY A 294 2.52 -30.41 49.05
CA GLY A 294 3.63 -30.21 49.98
C GLY A 294 4.00 -28.72 50.09
N ASP A 295 3.51 -28.03 51.13
CA ASP A 295 4.02 -26.75 51.68
C ASP A 295 5.46 -26.92 52.19
N MET A 296 6.31 -25.95 52.55
CA MET A 296 6.54 -24.49 52.44
C MET A 296 8.10 -24.39 52.62
N GLU A 297 8.89 -23.35 52.34
CA GLU A 297 8.74 -21.91 52.52
C GLU A 297 9.87 -21.17 51.74
N ASP A 298 10.11 -19.90 52.08
CA ASP A 298 10.85 -18.87 51.35
C ASP A 298 12.39 -19.08 51.25
N GLY A 299 13.01 -18.38 50.29
CA GLY A 299 14.45 -18.44 50.08
C GLY A 299 14.93 -17.67 48.85
N TYR A 300 15.49 -16.48 49.09
CA TYR A 300 16.29 -15.69 48.14
C TYR A 300 17.32 -16.60 47.42
N ASP A 301 17.11 -16.93 46.14
CA ASP A 301 18.12 -17.64 45.34
C ASP A 301 18.47 -16.86 44.07
N SER A 302 19.56 -16.12 44.20
CA SER A 302 20.68 -16.02 43.27
C SER A 302 20.37 -16.05 41.77
N LEU A 303 20.91 -15.04 41.08
CA LEU A 303 21.25 -15.08 39.65
C LEU A 303 21.86 -16.44 39.29
N ARG A 304 21.07 -17.36 38.72
CA ARG A 304 21.60 -18.64 38.24
C ARG A 304 22.60 -18.32 37.12
N PRO A 305 23.86 -18.77 37.22
CA PRO A 305 24.80 -18.61 36.12
C PRO A 305 24.20 -19.28 34.88
N ILE A 306 24.21 -18.56 33.75
CA ILE A 306 23.76 -19.06 32.46
C ILE A 306 24.36 -20.46 32.25
N GLN A 307 23.52 -21.50 32.15
CA GLN A 307 23.99 -22.82 31.78
C GLN A 307 24.51 -22.75 30.34
N ARG A 308 25.84 -22.66 30.22
CA ARG A 308 26.57 -22.61 28.94
C ARG A 308 26.25 -23.86 28.13
N GLY A 309 25.31 -23.76 27.18
CA GLY A 309 24.97 -24.86 26.28
C GLY A 309 23.66 -24.71 25.51
N GLU A 310 22.67 -23.96 26.02
CA GLU A 310 21.37 -23.84 25.36
C GLU A 310 21.31 -22.71 24.31
N LYS A 311 20.60 -22.99 23.22
CA LYS A 311 20.53 -22.14 22.02
C LYS A 311 19.55 -20.99 22.22
N GLY A 312 20.06 -19.84 22.66
CA GLY A 312 19.28 -18.60 22.75
C GLY A 312 18.78 -18.11 21.39
N GLY A 313 17.70 -17.32 21.41
CA GLY A 313 17.16 -16.66 20.21
C GLY A 313 16.29 -17.56 19.31
N MET A 314 15.82 -18.71 19.78
CA MET A 314 14.89 -19.57 19.02
C MET A 314 13.43 -19.43 19.47
N ALA A 315 13.12 -18.40 20.27
CA ALA A 315 11.80 -18.16 20.83
C ALA A 315 10.87 -17.44 19.84
N GLY A 316 9.71 -18.01 19.56
CA GLY A 316 8.66 -17.35 18.78
C GLY A 316 7.99 -16.20 19.55
N LEU A 317 7.24 -15.35 18.84
CA LEU A 317 6.37 -14.35 19.45
C LEU A 317 4.89 -14.72 19.22
N GLN A 318 4.10 -14.74 20.28
CA GLN A 318 2.66 -14.99 20.21
C GLN A 318 1.95 -13.80 19.55
N ASN A 319 0.95 -14.07 18.69
CA ASN A 319 0.14 -13.04 18.04
C ASN A 319 -0.97 -12.57 19.00
N LEU A 320 -1.06 -11.25 19.22
CA LEU A 320 -2.01 -10.62 20.15
C LEU A 320 -3.16 -9.92 19.42
N GLY A 321 -3.69 -10.60 18.38
CA GLY A 321 -4.67 -10.10 17.43
C GLY A 321 -4.05 -9.17 16.38
N ASN A 322 -3.88 -9.68 15.15
CA ASN A 322 -3.26 -9.00 14.01
C ASN A 322 -1.85 -8.40 14.23
N THR A 323 -1.14 -8.76 15.30
CA THR A 323 0.20 -8.22 15.61
C THR A 323 1.34 -8.92 14.86
N CYS A 324 1.07 -9.61 13.75
CA CYS A 324 2.09 -10.30 12.99
C CYS A 324 3.14 -9.34 12.40
N PHE A 325 2.73 -8.13 11.99
CA PHE A 325 3.66 -7.06 11.57
C PHE A 325 4.69 -6.72 12.65
N MET A 326 4.21 -6.59 13.90
CA MET A 326 5.04 -6.33 15.07
C MET A 326 5.97 -7.49 15.39
N ASN A 327 5.46 -8.72 15.37
CA ASN A 327 6.26 -9.89 15.65
C ASN A 327 7.38 -10.07 14.59
N SER A 328 7.10 -9.76 13.32
CA SER A 328 8.10 -9.81 12.24
C SER A 328 9.22 -8.78 12.44
N SER A 329 8.88 -7.50 12.65
CA SER A 329 9.87 -6.43 12.85
C SER A 329 10.71 -6.65 14.11
N ILE A 330 10.11 -7.12 15.21
CA ILE A 330 10.86 -7.44 16.45
C ILE A 330 11.83 -8.60 16.21
N GLN A 331 11.41 -9.68 15.55
CA GLN A 331 12.31 -10.81 15.27
C GLN A 331 13.52 -10.39 14.42
N CYS A 332 13.32 -9.54 13.41
CA CYS A 332 14.43 -8.97 12.65
C CYS A 332 15.41 -8.19 13.54
N LEU A 333 14.93 -7.29 14.40
CA LEU A 333 15.75 -6.46 15.29
C LEU A 333 16.46 -7.26 16.40
N VAL A 334 15.77 -8.24 16.99
CA VAL A 334 16.31 -9.11 18.06
C VAL A 334 17.43 -10.03 17.56
N HIS A 335 17.49 -10.25 16.24
CA HIS A 335 18.56 -10.98 15.56
C HIS A 335 19.61 -10.09 14.90
N THR A 336 19.56 -8.76 15.08
CA THR A 336 20.62 -7.84 14.66
C THR A 336 21.80 -7.93 15.64
N PRO A 337 22.98 -8.46 15.27
CA PRO A 337 23.98 -8.85 16.25
C PRO A 337 24.48 -7.71 17.18
N PRO A 338 24.92 -6.54 16.68
CA PRO A 338 25.36 -5.44 17.54
C PRO A 338 24.28 -4.93 18.51
N LEU A 339 23.00 -4.95 18.11
CA LEU A 339 21.89 -4.57 18.98
C LEU A 339 21.61 -5.66 20.02
N ALA A 340 21.66 -6.94 19.63
CA ALA A 340 21.47 -8.05 20.55
C ALA A 340 22.54 -8.08 21.64
N GLU A 341 23.81 -7.89 21.29
CA GLU A 341 24.92 -7.75 22.25
C GLU A 341 24.66 -6.60 23.23
N TYR A 342 24.40 -5.39 22.72
CA TYR A 342 24.14 -4.20 23.54
C TYR A 342 22.97 -4.38 24.53
N PHE A 343 21.84 -4.94 24.09
CA PHE A 343 20.67 -5.16 24.96
C PHE A 343 20.80 -6.38 25.89
N LEU A 344 21.75 -7.29 25.63
CA LEU A 344 22.12 -8.38 26.55
C LEU A 344 23.08 -7.90 27.66
N GLU A 345 23.89 -6.88 27.39
CA GLU A 345 24.71 -6.17 28.39
C GLU A 345 23.88 -5.16 29.22
N ASP A 346 24.54 -4.31 30.01
CA ASP A 346 23.87 -3.28 30.80
C ASP A 346 23.88 -1.91 30.11
N TYR A 347 22.79 -1.61 29.42
CA TYR A 347 22.56 -0.34 28.75
C TYR A 347 21.93 0.74 29.67
N SER A 348 21.77 0.47 30.97
CA SER A 348 20.98 1.32 31.88
C SER A 348 21.52 2.75 32.03
N GLU A 349 22.84 2.95 31.84
CA GLU A 349 23.49 4.26 31.94
C GLU A 349 23.22 5.18 30.74
N GLU A 350 23.00 4.62 29.54
CA GLU A 350 22.77 5.44 28.34
C GLU A 350 21.34 6.01 28.27
N ILE A 351 20.38 5.39 28.97
CA ILE A 351 18.95 5.72 28.93
C ILE A 351 18.69 7.21 29.20
N ASN A 352 18.10 7.89 28.23
CA ASN A 352 17.83 9.32 28.26
C ASN A 352 16.38 9.64 28.66
N ARG A 353 16.11 9.59 29.97
CA ARG A 353 14.79 9.89 30.55
C ARG A 353 14.35 11.36 30.43
N GLN A 354 15.23 12.26 29.95
CA GLN A 354 14.99 13.70 29.89
C GLN A 354 14.86 14.22 28.44
N ASN A 355 15.01 13.35 27.44
CA ASN A 355 14.92 13.74 26.05
C ASN A 355 13.48 14.14 25.69
N PRO A 356 13.21 15.38 25.24
CA PRO A 356 11.86 15.81 24.87
C PRO A 356 11.32 15.11 23.60
N LEU A 357 12.18 14.42 22.84
CA LEU A 357 11.81 13.59 21.69
C LEU A 357 11.76 12.09 22.02
N GLY A 358 12.18 11.70 23.23
CA GLY A 358 12.19 10.32 23.70
C GLY A 358 10.88 9.90 24.38
N MET A 359 10.87 8.66 24.88
CA MET A 359 9.74 7.99 25.50
C MET A 359 10.03 7.69 26.99
N ASN A 360 10.74 8.62 27.64
CA ASN A 360 11.23 8.54 29.02
C ASN A 360 12.11 7.31 29.34
N GLY A 361 12.70 6.68 28.32
CA GLY A 361 13.43 5.41 28.45
C GLY A 361 12.54 4.17 28.52
N GLU A 362 11.21 4.32 28.47
CA GLU A 362 10.29 3.21 28.70
C GLU A 362 10.17 2.27 27.49
N LEU A 363 10.42 2.74 26.27
CA LEU A 363 10.42 1.88 25.08
C LEU A 363 11.70 1.03 25.04
N ALA A 364 12.86 1.65 25.30
CA ALA A 364 14.14 0.93 25.36
C ALA A 364 14.16 -0.15 26.46
N LEU A 365 13.65 0.17 27.66
CA LEU A 365 13.51 -0.81 28.75
C LEU A 365 12.58 -1.98 28.36
N ALA A 366 11.40 -1.68 27.79
CA ALA A 366 10.46 -2.72 27.37
C ALA A 366 10.99 -3.60 26.23
N PHE A 367 11.76 -3.01 25.30
CA PHE A 367 12.41 -3.73 24.21
C PHE A 367 13.53 -4.63 24.74
N GLY A 368 14.45 -4.10 25.56
CA GLY A 368 15.55 -4.89 26.12
C GLY A 368 15.06 -6.00 27.05
N GLU A 369 14.02 -5.78 27.85
CA GLU A 369 13.35 -6.86 28.60
C GLU A 369 12.80 -7.96 27.69
N LEU A 370 12.16 -7.60 26.58
CA LEU A 370 11.63 -8.57 25.62
C LEU A 370 12.76 -9.34 24.93
N LEU A 371 13.84 -8.65 24.56
CA LEU A 371 15.03 -9.25 23.96
C LEU A 371 15.68 -10.25 24.92
N ARG A 372 15.97 -9.86 26.17
CA ARG A 372 16.52 -10.77 27.20
C ARG A 372 15.60 -11.99 27.41
N LYS A 373 14.26 -11.82 27.37
CA LYS A 373 13.30 -12.94 27.44
C LYS A 373 13.40 -13.86 26.22
N LEU A 374 13.43 -13.33 24.99
CA LEU A 374 13.55 -14.14 23.76
C LEU A 374 14.88 -14.91 23.69
N TRP A 375 15.97 -14.32 24.17
CA TRP A 375 17.29 -14.96 24.22
C TRP A 375 17.45 -15.98 25.36
N SER A 376 16.60 -15.94 26.40
CA SER A 376 16.62 -16.91 27.53
C SER A 376 15.51 -17.96 27.51
N SER A 377 14.41 -17.77 26.78
CA SER A 377 13.23 -18.65 26.79
C SER A 377 13.37 -19.93 25.93
N GLY A 378 14.58 -20.22 25.43
CA GLY A 378 14.86 -21.35 24.53
C GLY A 378 14.00 -21.29 23.27
N SER A 379 13.15 -22.31 23.07
CA SER A 379 12.18 -22.40 21.96
C SER A 379 10.73 -22.10 22.37
N THR A 380 10.48 -21.63 23.59
CA THR A 380 9.10 -21.38 24.04
C THR A 380 8.57 -20.03 23.50
N PRO A 381 7.35 -19.95 22.93
CA PRO A 381 6.83 -18.68 22.40
C PRO A 381 6.49 -17.67 23.49
N VAL A 382 7.09 -16.48 23.43
CA VAL A 382 6.89 -15.37 24.36
C VAL A 382 5.72 -14.49 23.91
N ALA A 383 4.87 -14.05 24.84
CA ALA A 383 3.80 -13.09 24.55
C ALA A 383 4.29 -11.65 24.79
N PRO A 384 4.41 -10.78 23.75
CA PRO A 384 4.97 -9.43 23.87
C PRO A 384 3.96 -8.42 24.48
N ARG A 385 3.17 -8.83 25.48
CA ARG A 385 2.05 -8.08 26.06
C ARG A 385 2.49 -6.75 26.70
N ALA A 386 3.56 -6.77 27.51
CA ALA A 386 4.11 -5.57 28.13
C ALA A 386 4.65 -4.57 27.08
N PHE A 387 5.33 -5.07 26.05
CA PHE A 387 5.82 -4.27 24.94
C PHE A 387 4.68 -3.67 24.11
N LYS A 388 3.66 -4.45 23.72
CA LYS A 388 2.47 -3.95 23.03
C LYS A 388 1.78 -2.83 23.83
N GLY A 389 1.66 -2.98 25.15
CA GLY A 389 1.07 -1.95 26.01
C GLY A 389 1.84 -0.63 26.01
N LYS A 390 3.19 -0.66 26.03
CA LYS A 390 4.00 0.56 25.91
C LYS A 390 3.94 1.16 24.50
N LEU A 391 4.04 0.32 23.47
CA LEU A 391 3.94 0.71 22.06
C LEU A 391 2.61 1.43 21.78
N ALA A 392 1.48 0.83 22.18
CA ALA A 392 0.14 1.40 21.99
C ALA A 392 -0.06 2.75 22.69
N ARG A 393 0.64 3.01 23.80
CA ARG A 393 0.57 4.28 24.54
C ARG A 393 1.36 5.40 23.84
N PHE A 394 2.51 5.08 23.24
CA PHE A 394 3.37 6.06 22.56
C PHE A 394 3.03 6.26 21.08
N ALA A 395 2.52 5.21 20.43
CA ALA A 395 2.04 5.21 19.05
C ALA A 395 0.60 4.65 19.00
N PRO A 396 -0.42 5.47 19.29
CA PRO A 396 -1.82 5.04 19.30
C PRO A 396 -2.30 4.43 17.99
N GLN A 397 -1.66 4.72 16.86
CA GLN A 397 -1.96 4.08 15.58
C GLN A 397 -1.77 2.55 15.62
N PHE A 398 -0.89 2.02 16.48
CA PHE A 398 -0.67 0.57 16.65
C PHE A 398 -1.46 -0.05 17.83
N SER A 399 -2.38 0.70 18.45
CA SER A 399 -3.15 0.23 19.62
C SER A 399 -4.18 -0.85 19.26
N GLY A 400 -4.77 -0.77 18.07
CA GLY A 400 -5.88 -1.60 17.65
C GLY A 400 -5.53 -3.04 17.26
N TYR A 401 -6.50 -3.68 16.59
CA TYR A 401 -6.38 -5.01 15.98
C TYR A 401 -6.42 -4.93 14.45
N ASN A 402 -6.10 -3.77 13.88
CA ASN A 402 -5.99 -3.60 12.44
C ASN A 402 -4.64 -4.18 11.95
N GLN A 403 -4.54 -4.38 10.64
CA GLN A 403 -3.26 -4.68 10.02
C GLN A 403 -2.51 -3.38 9.73
N HIS A 404 -1.21 -3.38 10.03
CA HIS A 404 -0.32 -2.23 9.89
C HIS A 404 0.92 -2.63 9.07
N ASP A 405 1.60 -1.63 8.51
CA ASP A 405 2.85 -1.90 7.82
C ASP A 405 3.98 -2.17 8.82
N SER A 406 4.65 -3.32 8.66
CA SER A 406 5.85 -3.66 9.42
C SER A 406 6.96 -2.62 9.29
N GLN A 407 7.03 -1.88 8.17
CA GLN A 407 8.04 -0.84 7.95
C GLN A 407 7.72 0.45 8.72
N GLU A 408 6.45 0.85 8.81
CA GLU A 408 6.02 2.00 9.61
C GLU A 408 6.39 1.79 11.08
N LEU A 409 6.09 0.59 11.60
CA LEU A 409 6.52 0.19 12.93
C LEU A 409 8.05 0.15 13.06
N LEU A 410 8.77 -0.42 12.10
CA LEU A 410 10.23 -0.52 12.16
C LEU A 410 10.87 0.88 12.23
N ALA A 411 10.35 1.84 11.46
CA ALA A 411 10.79 3.23 11.51
C ALA A 411 10.52 3.85 12.89
N PHE A 412 9.31 3.68 13.44
CA PHE A 412 8.97 4.15 14.79
C PHE A 412 9.84 3.51 15.88
N LEU A 413 10.15 2.22 15.78
CA LEU A 413 10.99 1.53 16.76
C LEU A 413 12.46 1.98 16.69
N LEU A 414 13.03 2.14 15.50
CA LEU A 414 14.40 2.63 15.37
C LEU A 414 14.53 4.08 15.89
N ASP A 415 13.58 4.94 15.57
CA ASP A 415 13.54 6.34 16.04
C ASP A 415 13.32 6.42 17.56
N GLY A 416 12.32 5.69 18.09
CA GLY A 416 12.04 5.66 19.53
C GLY A 416 13.16 5.05 20.36
N LEU A 417 13.83 4.00 19.89
CA LEU A 417 15.03 3.44 20.53
C LEU A 417 16.23 4.38 20.43
N HIS A 418 16.39 5.10 19.31
CA HIS A 418 17.42 6.13 19.16
C HIS A 418 17.24 7.23 20.21
N GLU A 419 16.03 7.79 20.33
CA GLU A 419 15.77 8.92 21.23
C GLU A 419 15.79 8.51 22.71
N ASP A 420 15.31 7.30 23.06
CA ASP A 420 15.43 6.75 24.42
C ASP A 420 16.88 6.44 24.84
N LEU A 421 17.78 6.17 23.89
CA LEU A 421 19.20 5.85 24.13
C LEU A 421 20.16 6.96 23.66
N ASN A 422 19.65 8.16 23.42
CA ASN A 422 20.48 9.26 22.94
C ASN A 422 21.43 9.76 24.05
N ARG A 423 22.73 9.56 23.84
CA ARG A 423 23.83 10.01 24.70
C ARG A 423 23.84 11.55 24.80
N VAL A 424 23.43 12.27 23.75
CA VAL A 424 23.27 13.73 23.76
C VAL A 424 22.05 14.13 24.59
N LYS A 425 22.28 14.70 25.78
CA LYS A 425 21.20 15.13 26.69
C LYS A 425 20.58 16.48 26.31
N GLN A 426 21.34 17.38 25.67
CA GLN A 426 20.85 18.67 25.18
C GLN A 426 21.25 18.84 23.72
N LYS A 427 20.27 18.81 22.80
CA LYS A 427 20.52 18.91 21.35
C LYS A 427 20.85 20.36 20.94
N PRO A 428 22.07 20.69 20.50
CA PRO A 428 22.42 22.03 20.03
C PRO A 428 21.71 22.38 18.71
N TYR A 429 21.39 23.66 18.52
CA TYR A 429 20.92 24.17 17.22
C TYR A 429 22.12 24.52 16.34
N PHE A 430 22.09 24.05 15.09
CA PHE A 430 23.02 24.43 14.03
C PHE A 430 22.23 24.99 12.85
N GLU A 431 22.73 26.07 12.26
CA GLU A 431 22.16 26.62 11.03
C GLU A 431 22.85 25.96 9.83
N THR A 432 22.08 25.22 9.03
CA THR A 432 22.58 24.54 7.83
C THR A 432 22.96 25.57 6.77
N LYS A 433 24.23 25.61 6.39
CA LYS A 433 24.71 26.45 5.28
C LYS A 433 24.69 25.67 3.98
N ASP A 434 24.39 26.35 2.87
CA ASP A 434 24.57 25.78 1.54
C ASP A 434 26.07 25.47 1.31
N SER A 435 26.34 24.38 0.59
CA SER A 435 27.69 23.97 0.17
C SER A 435 28.24 24.93 -0.91
N ASP A 436 28.72 26.10 -0.51
CA ASP A 436 29.21 27.16 -1.43
C ASP A 436 30.60 26.83 -2.02
N GLY A 437 30.68 25.75 -2.81
CA GLY A 437 31.86 25.34 -3.58
C GLY A 437 32.95 24.58 -2.81
N GLN A 438 32.68 24.18 -1.56
CA GLN A 438 33.54 23.28 -0.78
C GLN A 438 33.55 21.85 -1.37
N PRO A 439 34.62 21.07 -1.15
CA PRO A 439 34.67 19.67 -1.60
C PRO A 439 33.67 18.80 -0.83
N ASP A 440 33.04 17.86 -1.53
CA ASP A 440 31.99 16.99 -0.99
C ASP A 440 32.42 16.25 0.30
N ASP A 441 33.66 15.77 0.35
CA ASP A 441 34.20 15.02 1.50
C ASP A 441 34.23 15.86 2.80
N GLU A 442 34.62 17.15 2.72
CA GLU A 442 34.62 18.06 3.89
C GLU A 442 33.20 18.39 4.37
N VAL A 443 32.30 18.67 3.43
CA VAL A 443 30.89 19.00 3.74
C VAL A 443 30.17 17.78 4.34
N ALA A 444 30.42 16.58 3.81
CA ALA A 444 29.81 15.36 4.32
C ALA A 444 30.20 15.08 5.78
N GLU A 445 31.49 15.17 6.12
CA GLU A 445 31.95 14.95 7.50
C GLU A 445 31.56 16.11 8.43
N GLU A 446 31.46 17.35 7.93
CA GLU A 446 30.89 18.47 8.71
C GLU A 446 29.42 18.18 9.10
N PHE A 447 28.59 17.77 8.13
CA PHE A 447 27.19 17.40 8.36
C PHE A 447 27.08 16.16 9.28
N TRP A 448 27.95 15.16 9.10
CA TRP A 448 27.98 13.96 9.96
C TRP A 448 28.38 14.30 11.40
N ARG A 449 29.29 15.25 11.59
CA ARG A 449 29.66 15.78 12.90
C ARG A 449 28.53 16.58 13.55
N TYR A 450 27.79 17.40 12.80
CA TYR A 450 26.60 18.09 13.33
C TYR A 450 25.46 17.13 13.69
N HIS A 451 25.30 16.06 12.91
CA HIS A 451 24.36 14.99 13.21
C HIS A 451 24.74 14.27 14.50
N LYS A 452 25.98 13.75 14.62
CA LYS A 452 26.48 13.10 15.85
C LYS A 452 26.46 14.02 17.08
N ALA A 453 26.67 15.33 16.91
CA ALA A 453 26.55 16.31 17.99
C ALA A 453 25.10 16.51 18.52
N ARG A 454 24.08 15.96 17.87
CA ARG A 454 22.67 15.96 18.29
C ARG A 454 22.10 14.56 18.54
N ASN A 455 22.65 13.57 17.85
CA ASN A 455 22.12 12.23 17.71
C ASN A 455 23.28 11.24 17.85
N ASP A 456 23.47 10.71 19.05
CA ASP A 456 24.56 9.77 19.38
C ASP A 456 23.96 8.62 20.20
N SER A 457 24.00 7.39 19.70
CA SER A 457 23.37 6.21 20.32
C SER A 457 23.76 4.95 19.55
N VAL A 458 23.54 3.77 20.13
CA VAL A 458 23.71 2.48 19.44
C VAL A 458 22.95 2.38 18.09
N ILE A 459 21.80 3.04 17.93
CA ILE A 459 21.06 3.04 16.64
C ILE A 459 21.78 3.87 15.56
N VAL A 460 22.46 4.95 15.96
CA VAL A 460 23.29 5.77 15.07
C VAL A 460 24.54 4.98 14.67
N ASP A 461 25.19 4.36 15.66
CA ASP A 461 26.40 3.57 15.47
C ASP A 461 26.17 2.40 14.50
N VAL A 462 25.04 1.69 14.63
CA VAL A 462 24.79 0.41 13.95
C VAL A 462 23.96 0.55 12.66
N CYS A 463 22.95 1.43 12.65
CA CYS A 463 21.92 1.46 11.60
C CYS A 463 21.93 2.72 10.73
N GLN A 464 22.71 3.76 11.05
CA GLN A 464 22.66 5.03 10.30
C GLN A 464 23.80 5.20 9.30
N GLY A 465 23.42 5.39 8.04
CA GLY A 465 24.31 5.87 6.98
C GLY A 465 24.03 7.33 6.63
N GLN A 466 24.66 7.80 5.55
CA GLN A 466 24.50 9.15 5.01
C GLN A 466 24.36 9.08 3.49
N TYR A 467 23.42 9.83 2.92
CA TYR A 467 23.30 10.02 1.48
C TYR A 467 23.60 11.47 1.10
N LYS A 468 24.15 11.66 -0.11
CA LYS A 468 24.27 12.97 -0.75
C LYS A 468 22.99 13.25 -1.53
N SER A 469 22.27 14.29 -1.14
CA SER A 469 21.08 14.80 -1.83
C SER A 469 21.46 16.04 -2.65
N THR A 470 21.31 15.94 -3.97
CA THR A 470 21.59 17.02 -4.93
C THR A 470 20.28 17.52 -5.51
N LEU A 471 19.99 18.82 -5.36
CA LEU A 471 18.80 19.49 -5.87
C LEU A 471 19.19 20.54 -6.92
N VAL A 472 18.56 20.51 -8.09
CA VAL A 472 18.82 21.47 -9.19
C VAL A 472 17.57 22.25 -9.56
N CYS A 473 17.65 23.58 -9.48
CA CYS A 473 16.56 24.46 -9.91
C CYS A 473 16.44 24.52 -11.44
N PRO A 474 15.28 24.20 -12.06
CA PRO A 474 15.13 24.28 -13.51
C PRO A 474 15.12 25.72 -14.07
N VAL A 475 14.89 26.72 -13.22
CA VAL A 475 14.76 28.13 -13.64
C VAL A 475 16.08 28.90 -13.54
N CYS A 476 16.83 28.71 -12.45
CA CYS A 476 18.03 29.51 -12.16
C CYS A 476 19.33 28.69 -12.06
N CYS A 477 19.25 27.39 -12.35
CA CYS A 477 20.33 26.41 -12.31
C CYS A 477 21.16 26.43 -11.02
N LYS A 478 20.60 26.90 -9.89
CA LYS A 478 21.24 26.71 -8.57
C LYS A 478 21.21 25.22 -8.27
N ILE A 479 22.39 24.68 -8.03
CA ILE A 479 22.61 23.40 -7.37
C ILE A 479 22.65 23.67 -5.86
N SER A 480 21.97 22.84 -5.08
CA SER A 480 22.09 22.76 -3.62
C SER A 480 22.43 21.32 -3.28
N ILE A 481 23.47 21.11 -2.47
CA ILE A 481 23.92 19.79 -2.03
C ILE A 481 23.74 19.75 -0.52
N THR A 482 23.18 18.65 -0.05
CA THR A 482 22.93 18.34 1.37
C THR A 482 23.37 16.91 1.64
N PHE A 483 23.82 16.63 2.87
CA PHE A 483 24.23 15.28 3.27
C PHE A 483 23.39 14.83 4.47
N ASP A 484 22.36 14.05 4.20
CA ASP A 484 21.36 13.71 5.21
C ASP A 484 21.55 12.26 5.71
N PRO A 485 21.29 12.00 7.01
CA PRO A 485 21.37 10.66 7.58
C PRO A 485 20.17 9.78 7.17
N PHE A 486 20.37 8.47 7.11
CA PHE A 486 19.28 7.51 6.86
C PHE A 486 19.40 6.26 7.75
N MET A 487 18.27 5.70 8.19
CA MET A 487 18.21 4.42 8.95
C MET A 487 17.87 3.20 8.07
N TYR A 488 17.28 3.42 6.89
CA TYR A 488 16.87 2.36 5.97
C TYR A 488 16.68 2.94 4.56
N LEU A 489 16.83 2.10 3.53
CA LEU A 489 16.64 2.47 2.12
C LEU A 489 15.28 1.95 1.61
N SER A 490 14.35 2.85 1.32
CA SER A 490 13.02 2.51 0.79
C SER A 490 13.00 2.55 -0.74
N LEU A 491 13.38 1.42 -1.35
CA LEU A 491 13.57 1.28 -2.78
C LEU A 491 12.22 1.23 -3.54
N PRO A 492 12.05 2.00 -4.63
CA PRO A 492 10.93 1.84 -5.54
C PRO A 492 11.10 0.54 -6.34
N LEU A 493 9.99 -0.10 -6.66
CA LEU A 493 9.96 -1.21 -7.60
C LEU A 493 9.76 -0.64 -9.01
N PRO A 494 10.67 -0.87 -9.98
CA PRO A 494 10.45 -0.50 -11.37
C PRO A 494 9.12 -1.09 -11.86
N SER A 495 8.16 -0.21 -12.15
CA SER A 495 6.76 -0.60 -12.26
C SER A 495 6.49 -1.38 -13.54
N VAL A 496 6.25 -2.69 -13.41
CA VAL A 496 5.62 -3.50 -14.46
C VAL A 496 4.13 -3.15 -14.66
N ALA A 497 3.54 -2.32 -13.80
CA ALA A 497 2.13 -1.95 -13.78
C ALA A 497 1.80 -0.66 -14.56
N THR A 498 2.80 0.14 -14.94
CA THR A 498 2.65 1.26 -15.87
C THR A 498 3.17 0.90 -17.26
N ARG A 499 2.67 1.59 -18.29
CA ARG A 499 3.24 1.59 -19.64
C ARG A 499 3.42 3.03 -20.13
N THR A 500 4.41 3.26 -20.97
CA THR A 500 4.54 4.50 -21.73
C THR A 500 3.74 4.38 -23.02
N MET A 501 2.97 5.42 -23.33
CA MET A 501 2.21 5.54 -24.57
C MET A 501 2.59 6.83 -25.28
N THR A 502 2.87 6.76 -26.58
CA THR A 502 3.07 7.92 -27.44
C THR A 502 1.78 8.22 -28.20
N VAL A 503 1.34 9.48 -28.17
CA VAL A 503 0.13 9.95 -28.85
C VAL A 503 0.48 11.22 -29.62
N THR A 504 0.18 11.27 -30.93
CA THR A 504 0.41 12.49 -31.73
C THR A 504 -0.78 13.43 -31.62
N MET A 505 -0.53 14.64 -31.10
CA MET A 505 -1.53 15.69 -30.96
C MET A 505 -1.61 16.54 -32.24
N PHE A 506 -2.83 16.79 -32.69
CA PHE A 506 -3.17 17.65 -33.83
C PHE A 506 -3.97 18.86 -33.35
N TYR A 507 -3.64 20.05 -33.87
CA TYR A 507 -4.33 21.29 -33.56
C TYR A 507 -5.55 21.47 -34.47
N GLY A 508 -6.75 21.17 -33.97
CA GLY A 508 -8.00 21.24 -34.74
C GLY A 508 -8.43 22.66 -35.14
N ASN A 509 -7.74 23.70 -34.67
CA ASN A 509 -7.87 25.09 -35.10
C ASN A 509 -6.86 25.49 -36.20
N GLY A 510 -5.91 24.60 -36.56
CA GLY A 510 -4.82 24.89 -37.50
C GLY A 510 -3.71 25.80 -36.95
N SER A 511 -3.55 25.92 -35.62
CA SER A 511 -2.56 26.85 -35.03
C SER A 511 -1.11 26.34 -35.01
N GLY A 512 -0.86 25.08 -35.36
CA GLY A 512 0.47 24.48 -35.24
C GLY A 512 0.61 23.13 -35.95
N LEU A 513 1.86 22.67 -36.07
CA LEU A 513 2.21 21.35 -36.59
C LEU A 513 1.80 20.23 -35.61
N PRO A 514 1.67 18.97 -36.07
CA PRO A 514 1.46 17.83 -35.19
C PRO A 514 2.64 17.62 -34.23
N ILE A 515 2.36 17.28 -32.96
CA ILE A 515 3.39 17.10 -31.91
C ILE A 515 3.17 15.77 -31.19
N PRO A 516 4.16 14.86 -31.12
CA PRO A 516 4.07 13.64 -30.32
C PRO A 516 4.27 13.94 -28.83
N PHE A 517 3.38 13.39 -27.99
CA PHE A 517 3.51 13.39 -26.53
C PHE A 517 3.66 11.96 -26.03
N THR A 518 4.72 11.67 -25.27
CA THR A 518 4.89 10.39 -24.57
C THR A 518 4.48 10.56 -23.12
N VAL A 519 3.49 9.79 -22.67
CA VAL A 519 2.95 9.83 -21.30
C VAL A 519 3.01 8.45 -20.64
N THR A 520 3.14 8.43 -19.31
CA THR A 520 3.17 7.19 -18.53
C THR A 520 1.81 6.98 -17.85
N VAL A 521 1.17 5.84 -18.11
CA VAL A 521 -0.18 5.50 -17.62
C VAL A 521 -0.22 4.10 -17.03
N LEU A 522 -1.21 3.78 -16.21
CA LEU A 522 -1.40 2.42 -15.66
C LEU A 522 -1.84 1.45 -16.78
N LYS A 523 -1.27 0.24 -16.82
CA LYS A 523 -1.66 -0.80 -17.80
C LYS A 523 -3.12 -1.25 -17.65
N GLN A 524 -3.63 -1.22 -16.42
CA GLN A 524 -5.03 -1.51 -16.09
C GLN A 524 -5.89 -0.23 -15.96
N GLY A 525 -5.37 0.93 -16.38
CA GLY A 525 -6.12 2.18 -16.41
C GLY A 525 -7.11 2.24 -17.57
N CYS A 526 -7.80 3.37 -17.70
CA CYS A 526 -8.81 3.63 -18.72
C CYS A 526 -8.45 4.83 -19.62
N CYS A 527 -9.16 4.99 -20.74
CA CYS A 527 -8.95 6.10 -21.67
C CYS A 527 -9.04 7.48 -21.01
N LYS A 528 -9.85 7.65 -19.95
CA LYS A 528 -9.87 8.86 -19.12
C LYS A 528 -8.49 9.21 -18.54
N ASP A 529 -7.75 8.22 -18.05
CA ASP A 529 -6.43 8.43 -17.45
C ASP A 529 -5.42 8.88 -18.49
N LEU A 530 -5.50 8.32 -19.71
CA LEU A 530 -4.69 8.74 -20.86
C LEU A 530 -5.04 10.16 -21.31
N ILE A 531 -6.34 10.48 -21.45
CA ILE A 531 -6.80 11.84 -21.77
C ILE A 531 -6.28 12.84 -20.73
N GLN A 532 -6.38 12.52 -19.44
CA GLN A 532 -5.92 13.39 -18.35
C GLN A 532 -4.40 13.58 -18.38
N ALA A 533 -3.63 12.50 -18.60
CA ALA A 533 -2.17 12.57 -18.70
C ALA A 533 -1.71 13.42 -19.90
N VAL A 534 -2.31 13.22 -21.09
CA VAL A 534 -1.99 14.03 -22.28
C VAL A 534 -2.44 15.49 -22.10
N SER A 535 -3.62 15.73 -21.51
CA SER A 535 -4.12 17.09 -21.24
C SER A 535 -3.20 17.89 -20.31
N ALA A 536 -2.62 17.23 -19.30
CA ALA A 536 -1.62 17.82 -18.42
C ALA A 536 -0.30 18.09 -19.17
N ALA A 537 0.18 17.14 -19.98
CA ALA A 537 1.42 17.27 -20.73
C ALA A 537 1.36 18.36 -21.83
N CYS A 538 0.19 18.60 -22.44
CA CYS A 538 0.02 19.59 -23.50
C CYS A 538 -0.55 20.95 -23.02
N CYS A 539 -0.67 21.16 -21.70
CA CYS A 539 -1.27 22.35 -21.08
C CYS A 539 -2.61 22.74 -21.74
N LEU A 540 -3.58 21.81 -21.71
CA LEU A 540 -4.91 22.02 -22.30
C LEU A 540 -5.68 23.13 -21.54
N GLN A 541 -6.33 24.04 -22.27
CA GLN A 541 -7.08 25.13 -21.65
C GLN A 541 -8.50 24.67 -21.22
N SER A 542 -9.10 25.39 -20.27
CA SER A 542 -10.39 25.02 -19.68
C SER A 542 -11.54 24.97 -20.70
N ASP A 543 -11.43 25.75 -21.78
CA ASP A 543 -12.34 25.85 -22.92
C ASP A 543 -12.00 24.88 -24.07
N GLU A 544 -11.08 23.94 -23.89
CA GLU A 544 -10.69 22.94 -24.90
C GLU A 544 -10.85 21.50 -24.40
N TYR A 545 -10.99 20.55 -25.32
CA TYR A 545 -10.97 19.10 -25.05
C TYR A 545 -10.07 18.36 -26.05
N LEU A 546 -9.68 17.14 -25.69
CA LEU A 546 -8.97 16.21 -26.57
C LEU A 546 -9.93 15.13 -27.05
N LEU A 547 -10.00 14.93 -28.37
CA LEU A 547 -10.68 13.79 -28.99
C LEU A 547 -9.63 12.75 -29.40
N LEU A 548 -9.61 11.61 -28.72
CA LEU A 548 -8.72 10.49 -29.06
C LEU A 548 -9.29 9.64 -30.21
N ALA A 549 -8.42 9.23 -31.12
CA ALA A 549 -8.75 8.37 -32.25
C ALA A 549 -7.64 7.34 -32.53
N GLU A 550 -8.05 6.14 -32.92
CA GLU A 550 -7.20 5.09 -33.45
C GLU A 550 -7.10 5.22 -34.97
N VAL A 551 -5.89 5.24 -35.52
CA VAL A 551 -5.62 5.39 -36.95
C VAL A 551 -5.05 4.09 -37.52
N TYR A 552 -5.75 3.52 -38.50
CA TYR A 552 -5.34 2.31 -39.21
C TYR A 552 -5.47 2.52 -40.73
N GLU A 553 -4.44 2.13 -41.50
CA GLU A 553 -4.36 2.36 -42.96
C GLU A 553 -4.77 3.77 -43.43
N ASN A 554 -4.30 4.82 -42.73
CA ASN A 554 -4.62 6.23 -43.02
C ASN A 554 -6.12 6.57 -42.92
N ARG A 555 -6.86 5.85 -42.06
CA ARG A 555 -8.26 6.10 -41.71
C ARG A 555 -8.42 6.13 -40.20
N ILE A 556 -9.35 6.95 -39.70
CA ILE A 556 -9.82 6.80 -38.33
C ILE A 556 -10.64 5.52 -38.28
N TYR A 557 -10.13 4.52 -37.55
CA TYR A 557 -10.81 3.24 -37.34
C TYR A 557 -11.90 3.38 -36.27
N LYS A 558 -11.55 4.04 -35.16
CA LYS A 558 -12.43 4.25 -34.00
C LYS A 558 -12.08 5.55 -33.28
N TYR A 559 -13.09 6.25 -32.78
CA TYR A 559 -12.91 7.29 -31.75
C TYR A 559 -13.02 6.67 -30.36
N LEU A 560 -12.08 6.98 -29.47
CA LEU A 560 -12.05 6.52 -28.09
C LEU A 560 -12.88 7.46 -27.20
N GLU A 561 -14.18 7.60 -27.52
CA GLU A 561 -15.09 8.52 -26.83
C GLU A 561 -15.55 8.00 -25.46
N ASN A 562 -15.48 6.68 -25.20
CA ASN A 562 -15.84 6.10 -23.91
C ASN A 562 -14.70 6.28 -22.89
N PRO A 563 -14.86 7.10 -21.84
CA PRO A 563 -13.78 7.36 -20.88
C PRO A 563 -13.38 6.11 -20.08
N SER A 564 -14.30 5.15 -19.92
CA SER A 564 -14.11 3.92 -19.16
C SER A 564 -13.49 2.77 -19.96
N GLU A 565 -13.18 2.97 -21.25
CA GLU A 565 -12.55 1.93 -22.06
C GLU A 565 -11.13 1.60 -21.54
N ALA A 566 -10.86 0.33 -21.28
CA ALA A 566 -9.63 -0.11 -20.63
C ALA A 566 -8.42 0.01 -21.58
N LEU A 567 -7.32 0.58 -21.09
CA LEU A 567 -6.13 0.84 -21.90
C LEU A 567 -5.49 -0.44 -22.46
N ILE A 568 -5.64 -1.57 -21.76
CA ILE A 568 -5.19 -2.90 -22.22
C ILE A 568 -5.77 -3.34 -23.58
N SER A 569 -6.86 -2.71 -24.05
CA SER A 569 -7.41 -2.94 -25.38
C SER A 569 -6.52 -2.38 -26.51
N ILE A 570 -5.84 -1.27 -26.25
CA ILE A 570 -4.94 -0.60 -27.20
C ILE A 570 -3.58 -1.32 -27.17
N LYS A 571 -3.11 -1.77 -28.33
CA LYS A 571 -1.83 -2.47 -28.48
C LYS A 571 -0.65 -1.52 -28.63
N ASP A 572 0.56 -2.05 -28.45
CA ASP A 572 1.80 -1.29 -28.52
C ASP A 572 2.17 -0.88 -29.97
N ASP A 573 1.72 -1.66 -30.98
CA ASP A 573 1.91 -1.45 -32.42
C ASP A 573 0.80 -0.61 -33.10
N GLU A 574 -0.21 -0.19 -32.34
CA GLU A 574 -1.28 0.69 -32.83
C GLU A 574 -0.83 2.17 -32.87
N HIS A 575 -1.57 3.00 -33.62
CA HIS A 575 -1.26 4.41 -33.80
C HIS A 575 -2.42 5.26 -33.27
N ILE A 576 -2.19 5.97 -32.16
CA ILE A 576 -3.21 6.80 -31.49
C ILE A 576 -2.89 8.28 -31.71
N VAL A 577 -3.93 9.04 -32.06
CA VAL A 577 -3.86 10.49 -32.25
C VAL A 577 -4.85 11.22 -31.34
N ALA A 578 -4.54 12.47 -31.00
CA ALA A 578 -5.38 13.34 -30.18
C ALA A 578 -5.68 14.64 -30.93
N TYR A 579 -6.95 14.95 -31.20
CA TYR A 579 -7.32 16.25 -31.78
C TYR A 579 -7.71 17.23 -30.68
N ARG A 580 -6.97 18.35 -30.59
CA ARG A 580 -7.27 19.48 -29.69
C ARG A 580 -8.38 20.33 -30.30
N LEU A 581 -9.55 20.36 -29.66
CA LEU A 581 -10.78 20.98 -30.17
C LEU A 581 -11.40 21.90 -29.10
N PRO A 582 -12.05 23.01 -29.48
CA PRO A 582 -12.72 23.89 -28.53
C PRO A 582 -14.03 23.27 -28.01
N LYS A 583 -14.30 23.41 -26.71
CA LYS A 583 -15.58 23.11 -26.06
C LYS A 583 -16.59 24.21 -26.40
N ARG A 584 -17.45 23.99 -27.39
CA ARG A 584 -18.54 24.90 -27.77
C ARG A 584 -19.90 24.20 -27.73
N GLY A 585 -20.96 24.93 -28.08
CA GLY A 585 -22.38 24.58 -27.83
C GLY A 585 -22.92 23.37 -28.60
N ALA A 586 -24.24 23.18 -28.52
CA ALA A 586 -24.90 21.92 -28.88
C ALA A 586 -25.00 21.60 -30.40
N GLU A 587 -24.73 22.56 -31.29
CA GLU A 587 -24.80 22.37 -32.75
C GLU A 587 -23.43 22.66 -33.40
N VAL A 588 -22.56 21.65 -33.38
CA VAL A 588 -21.22 21.72 -33.99
C VAL A 588 -21.05 20.54 -34.95
N THR A 589 -20.77 20.85 -36.22
CA THR A 589 -20.46 19.85 -37.25
C THR A 589 -18.97 19.48 -37.18
N ARG A 590 -18.65 18.20 -36.99
CA ARG A 590 -17.27 17.71 -37.08
C ARG A 590 -16.89 17.50 -38.55
N LEU A 591 -15.70 17.93 -38.94
CA LEU A 591 -15.16 17.76 -40.29
C LEU A 591 -13.94 16.82 -40.25
N GLU A 592 -14.04 15.67 -40.92
CA GLU A 592 -12.96 14.70 -41.09
C GLU A 592 -12.39 14.82 -42.51
N ILE A 593 -11.12 15.20 -42.61
CA ILE A 593 -10.40 15.43 -43.86
C ILE A 593 -9.49 14.23 -44.12
N CYS A 594 -9.80 13.44 -45.14
CA CYS A 594 -9.00 12.32 -45.62
C CYS A 594 -8.20 12.70 -46.87
N HIS A 595 -7.06 12.05 -47.10
CA HIS A 595 -6.09 12.44 -48.13
C HIS A 595 -5.89 11.34 -49.19
N ARG A 596 -6.16 11.65 -50.46
CA ARG A 596 -6.02 10.74 -51.63
C ARG A 596 -5.04 11.29 -52.67
N HIS A 597 -4.39 10.40 -53.41
CA HIS A 597 -3.50 10.72 -54.52
C HIS A 597 -4.12 10.26 -55.86
N ASP A 598 -4.55 11.21 -56.69
CA ASP A 598 -5.07 11.04 -58.07
C ASP A 598 -6.30 10.10 -58.25
N GLU A 599 -6.99 10.21 -59.39
CA GLU A 599 -8.21 9.43 -59.71
C GLU A 599 -7.95 7.92 -59.85
N SER A 600 -6.70 7.54 -60.17
CA SER A 600 -6.30 6.18 -60.50
C SER A 600 -6.17 5.23 -59.30
N ASN A 601 -6.02 5.74 -58.07
CA ASN A 601 -5.75 4.90 -56.89
C ASN A 601 -6.65 5.24 -55.69
N ARG A 602 -7.54 4.30 -55.30
CA ARG A 602 -8.51 4.50 -54.20
C ARG A 602 -7.90 4.49 -52.79
N LYS A 603 -6.57 4.39 -52.64
CA LYS A 603 -5.89 4.28 -51.35
C LYS A 603 -5.64 5.65 -50.72
N LEU A 604 -5.89 5.76 -49.41
CA LEU A 604 -5.56 6.95 -48.62
C LEU A 604 -4.12 6.85 -48.11
N PHE A 605 -3.42 7.99 -48.03
CA PHE A 605 -1.95 8.00 -47.86
C PHE A 605 -1.39 8.88 -46.73
N LEU A 606 -2.23 9.67 -46.05
CA LEU A 606 -1.83 10.52 -44.91
C LEU A 606 -2.83 10.39 -43.76
N THR A 607 -2.37 10.63 -42.54
CA THR A 607 -3.19 10.73 -41.32
C THR A 607 -4.34 11.73 -41.50
N PRO A 608 -5.61 11.35 -41.23
CA PRO A 608 -6.73 12.27 -41.35
C PRO A 608 -6.64 13.47 -40.39
N LEU A 609 -7.11 14.63 -40.84
CA LEU A 609 -7.23 15.84 -40.02
C LEU A 609 -8.67 16.03 -39.56
N VAL A 610 -8.90 16.42 -38.30
CA VAL A 610 -10.24 16.68 -37.74
C VAL A 610 -10.34 18.10 -37.20
N THR A 611 -11.44 18.78 -37.53
CA THR A 611 -11.79 20.13 -37.03
C THR A 611 -13.29 20.23 -36.76
N SER A 612 -13.71 21.32 -36.14
CA SER A 612 -15.10 21.60 -35.73
C SER A 612 -15.58 22.92 -36.34
N LEU A 613 -16.83 22.95 -36.83
CA LEU A 613 -17.48 24.10 -37.46
C LEU A 613 -18.87 24.32 -36.87
N GLU A 614 -19.21 25.57 -36.58
CA GLU A 614 -20.51 25.95 -35.99
C GLU A 614 -21.53 26.24 -37.10
N ASP A 615 -21.29 27.28 -37.90
CA ASP A 615 -22.19 27.71 -38.98
C ASP A 615 -21.80 27.12 -40.35
N LEU A 616 -21.85 25.79 -40.52
CA LEU A 616 -21.60 25.17 -41.83
C LEU A 616 -22.79 25.41 -42.78
N GLN A 617 -22.67 26.36 -43.70
CA GLN A 617 -23.74 26.70 -44.64
C GLN A 617 -23.44 26.30 -46.09
N CYS A 618 -22.18 26.41 -46.52
CA CYS A 618 -21.79 26.23 -47.92
C CYS A 618 -20.45 25.51 -48.11
N GLY A 619 -20.13 25.17 -49.36
CA GLY A 619 -18.86 24.53 -49.71
C GLY A 619 -17.62 25.39 -49.43
N ALA A 620 -17.75 26.72 -49.46
CA ALA A 620 -16.64 27.64 -49.17
C ALA A 620 -16.18 27.56 -47.70
N ASP A 621 -17.08 27.26 -46.76
CA ASP A 621 -16.74 27.11 -45.33
C ASP A 621 -15.81 25.90 -45.11
N ILE A 622 -16.05 24.81 -45.84
CA ILE A 622 -15.19 23.62 -45.85
C ILE A 622 -13.83 23.96 -46.47
N GLU A 623 -13.81 24.65 -47.61
CA GLU A 623 -12.56 25.03 -48.28
C GLU A 623 -11.70 25.94 -47.41
N LEU A 624 -12.31 26.89 -46.68
CA LEU A 624 -11.64 27.73 -45.70
C LEU A 624 -11.10 26.90 -44.51
N ALA A 625 -11.89 25.97 -43.99
CA ALA A 625 -11.48 25.09 -42.89
C ALA A 625 -10.30 24.18 -43.28
N VAL A 626 -10.33 23.58 -44.47
CA VAL A 626 -9.22 22.76 -45.00
C VAL A 626 -7.97 23.62 -45.20
N ASN A 627 -8.08 24.81 -45.82
CA ASN A 627 -6.95 25.72 -45.98
C ASN A 627 -6.34 26.14 -44.63
N ARG A 628 -7.17 26.42 -43.61
CA ARG A 628 -6.72 26.70 -42.23
C ARG A 628 -5.92 25.53 -41.65
N MET A 629 -6.44 24.30 -41.76
CA MET A 629 -5.79 23.09 -41.24
C MET A 629 -4.48 22.75 -41.96
N LEU A 630 -4.36 23.03 -43.27
CA LEU A 630 -3.14 22.84 -44.03
C LEU A 630 -2.12 23.98 -43.87
N SER A 631 -2.53 25.15 -43.36
CA SER A 631 -1.67 26.33 -43.31
C SER A 631 -0.35 26.16 -42.54
N PRO A 632 -0.24 25.36 -41.45
CA PRO A 632 1.03 25.11 -40.77
C PRO A 632 2.01 24.25 -41.59
N LEU A 633 1.49 23.43 -42.51
CA LEU A 633 2.26 22.51 -43.34
C LEU A 633 2.89 23.19 -44.57
N ARG A 634 2.59 24.47 -44.83
CA ARG A 634 3.15 25.20 -45.97
C ARG A 634 4.67 25.31 -45.85
N ARG A 635 5.39 24.87 -46.88
CA ARG A 635 6.83 25.10 -46.97
C ARG A 635 7.07 26.60 -47.07
N LYS A 636 7.94 27.13 -46.20
CA LYS A 636 8.46 28.48 -46.37
C LYS A 636 9.19 28.51 -47.72
N ALA A 637 8.71 29.34 -48.64
CA ALA A 637 9.35 29.47 -49.94
C ALA A 637 10.81 29.89 -49.75
N PHE A 638 11.75 29.04 -50.21
CA PHE A 638 13.12 29.49 -50.40
C PHE A 638 13.06 30.62 -51.43
N PHE A 639 13.47 31.83 -51.00
CA PHE A 639 13.70 32.92 -51.95
C PHE A 639 14.75 32.47 -52.95
N SER A 640 14.33 32.24 -54.20
CA SER A 640 15.28 32.07 -55.29
C SER A 640 16.12 33.35 -55.39
N PRO A 641 17.46 33.27 -55.42
CA PRO A 641 18.29 34.44 -55.66
C PRO A 641 17.91 35.07 -57.00
N ALA A 642 17.83 36.40 -57.05
CA ALA A 642 17.59 37.11 -58.30
C ALA A 642 18.74 36.86 -59.31
N PRO A 643 18.46 36.78 -60.61
CA PRO A 643 19.51 36.62 -61.62
C PRO A 643 20.34 37.90 -61.73
N VAL A 644 21.56 37.87 -61.18
CA VAL A 644 22.52 38.98 -61.33
C VAL A 644 23.16 38.88 -62.70
N HIS A 645 22.98 39.92 -63.52
CA HIS A 645 23.64 40.04 -64.82
C HIS A 645 25.16 40.20 -64.67
N SER A 646 25.88 39.71 -65.68
CA SER A 646 27.33 39.79 -65.84
C SER A 646 27.91 41.20 -65.75
N GLY A 647 29.03 41.37 -65.01
CA GLY A 647 29.79 42.62 -64.98
C GLY A 647 31.13 42.54 -64.23
N GLN A 648 32.21 42.28 -64.99
CA GLN A 648 33.63 42.62 -64.76
C GLN A 648 34.30 42.65 -63.35
N GLU A 649 35.37 41.85 -63.27
CA GLU A 649 36.75 42.23 -62.89
C GLU A 649 37.25 42.35 -61.42
N ASN A 650 38.37 41.61 -61.21
CA ASN A 650 39.57 41.91 -60.39
C ASN A 650 39.51 41.86 -58.85
N GLY A 651 40.43 41.07 -58.25
CA GLY A 651 41.11 41.48 -56.99
C GLY A 651 41.35 40.46 -55.88
N TYR A 652 42.45 39.71 -55.98
CA TYR A 652 43.37 39.24 -54.90
C TYR A 652 43.01 39.29 -53.39
N ALA A 653 43.16 38.11 -52.75
CA ALA A 653 44.09 37.80 -51.64
C ALA A 653 43.74 37.93 -50.12
N LEU A 654 44.01 36.81 -49.44
CA LEU A 654 44.69 36.59 -48.12
C LEU A 654 44.00 36.77 -46.74
N ASP A 655 44.26 35.73 -45.93
CA ASP A 655 44.56 35.65 -44.49
C ASP A 655 43.57 36.05 -43.36
N ALA A 656 43.00 34.99 -42.75
CA ALA A 656 43.31 34.50 -41.38
C ALA A 656 42.97 35.40 -40.15
N PRO A 657 43.16 34.96 -38.87
CA PRO A 657 42.04 34.95 -37.91
C PRO A 657 42.23 35.84 -36.67
N GLY A 658 41.15 36.09 -35.92
CA GLY A 658 41.18 36.86 -34.66
C GLY A 658 40.05 36.47 -33.70
N GLU A 659 40.36 36.40 -32.40
CA GLU A 659 39.50 35.87 -31.33
C GLU A 659 38.59 36.92 -30.62
N ARG A 660 37.72 36.40 -29.76
CA ARG A 660 37.17 36.95 -28.49
C ARG A 660 35.93 37.86 -28.50
N ASN A 661 35.02 37.49 -27.59
CA ASN A 661 34.24 38.28 -26.62
C ASN A 661 33.65 39.65 -27.08
N ASP A 662 32.37 39.93 -26.85
CA ASP A 662 31.74 39.86 -25.52
C ASP A 662 30.24 39.52 -25.53
N CYS A 663 29.78 38.92 -24.43
CA CYS A 663 28.37 38.87 -24.09
C CYS A 663 27.97 40.12 -23.30
N SER A 664 26.84 40.74 -23.66
CA SER A 664 26.07 41.52 -22.70
C SER A 664 24.58 41.30 -22.91
N SER A 665 23.85 41.27 -21.79
CA SER A 665 22.47 40.85 -21.69
C SER A 665 21.61 41.94 -21.03
N THR A 666 20.39 42.13 -21.51
CA THR A 666 19.26 42.74 -20.81
C THR A 666 18.04 42.56 -21.72
N VAL A 667 17.09 41.65 -21.44
CA VAL A 667 16.03 41.76 -20.42
C VAL A 667 15.24 43.06 -20.56
N LEU A 668 13.94 42.98 -20.88
CA LEU A 668 12.87 43.66 -20.12
C LEU A 668 11.44 43.21 -20.52
N ARG A 669 10.52 43.45 -19.58
CA ARG A 669 9.13 42.96 -19.45
C ARG A 669 8.15 43.42 -20.55
N PRO A 670 7.00 42.74 -20.72
CA PRO A 670 5.86 43.28 -21.45
C PRO A 670 5.18 44.39 -20.63
N GLY A 671 4.98 45.56 -21.23
CA GLY A 671 4.16 46.65 -20.71
C GLY A 671 3.02 46.96 -21.67
N ILE A 672 1.81 47.15 -21.16
CA ILE A 672 0.64 47.50 -21.96
C ILE A 672 0.67 49.00 -22.30
N GLN A 673 0.62 49.33 -23.58
CA GLN A 673 0.05 50.59 -24.06
C GLN A 673 -0.38 50.47 -25.53
N SER A 674 -1.56 51.00 -25.82
CA SER A 674 -2.21 50.96 -27.14
C SER A 674 -1.72 52.07 -28.06
N ALA A 675 -1.59 51.79 -29.36
CA ALA A 675 -2.10 52.62 -30.46
C ALA A 675 -1.75 52.03 -31.83
N GLY A 676 -2.66 52.17 -32.79
CA GLY A 676 -2.30 52.17 -34.21
C GLY A 676 -2.89 51.05 -35.05
N ASP A 677 -4.19 51.15 -35.36
CA ASP A 677 -4.71 50.54 -36.57
C ASP A 677 -3.89 50.99 -37.77
N ARG A 678 -3.26 50.04 -38.45
CA ARG A 678 -2.89 50.16 -39.86
C ARG A 678 -3.18 48.84 -40.54
N GLU A 679 -4.38 48.78 -41.11
CA GLU A 679 -4.65 47.97 -42.28
C GLU A 679 -3.51 48.17 -43.29
N LEU A 680 -2.81 47.09 -43.65
CA LEU A 680 -2.12 47.02 -44.92
C LEU A 680 -2.85 46.01 -45.78
N GLU A 681 -3.52 46.54 -46.79
CA GLU A 681 -4.42 45.82 -47.67
C GLU A 681 -3.74 44.68 -48.44
N GLY A 682 -4.59 43.73 -48.82
CA GLY A 682 -4.28 42.54 -49.61
C GLY A 682 -3.25 42.72 -50.73
N LYS A 683 -2.28 41.82 -50.73
CA LYS A 683 -1.92 41.13 -51.97
C LYS A 683 -2.72 39.85 -52.04
N SER A 684 -3.52 39.73 -53.10
CA SER A 684 -4.48 38.65 -53.32
C SER A 684 -3.85 37.27 -53.13
N ILE A 685 -4.48 36.46 -52.27
CA ILE A 685 -4.29 35.02 -52.28
C ILE A 685 -4.77 34.55 -53.66
N SER A 686 -3.85 34.10 -54.52
CA SER A 686 -4.23 33.40 -55.74
C SER A 686 -4.94 32.11 -55.31
N GLU A 687 -6.24 32.00 -55.59
CA GLU A 687 -7.09 30.89 -55.16
C GLU A 687 -6.50 29.53 -55.58
N LEU A 688 -5.90 28.83 -54.62
CA LEU A 688 -5.57 27.41 -54.77
C LEU A 688 -6.87 26.64 -54.69
N SER A 689 -7.42 26.30 -55.85
CA SER A 689 -8.64 25.50 -55.98
C SER A 689 -8.36 24.04 -55.57
N LEU A 690 -8.33 23.79 -54.26
CA LEU A 690 -8.15 22.45 -53.70
C LEU A 690 -9.24 21.52 -54.22
N ARG A 691 -8.87 20.32 -54.69
CA ARG A 691 -9.83 19.32 -55.15
C ARG A 691 -10.47 18.63 -53.96
N LEU A 692 -11.61 19.17 -53.53
CA LEU A 692 -12.38 18.69 -52.38
C LEU A 692 -13.63 17.91 -52.83
N PHE A 693 -13.82 16.73 -52.25
CA PHE A 693 -14.98 15.88 -52.50
C PHE A 693 -15.70 15.51 -51.20
N LEU A 694 -17.01 15.64 -51.18
CA LEU A 694 -17.86 15.14 -50.10
C LEU A 694 -18.02 13.62 -50.25
N ALA A 695 -17.76 12.86 -49.19
CA ALA A 695 -18.01 11.43 -49.12
C ALA A 695 -19.34 11.14 -48.40
N ASN A 696 -20.02 10.05 -48.79
CA ASN A 696 -21.17 9.54 -48.05
C ASN A 696 -20.75 8.68 -46.84
N ASP A 697 -21.67 8.39 -45.92
CA ASP A 697 -21.41 7.61 -44.68
C ASP A 697 -20.76 6.24 -44.92
N ARG A 698 -20.87 5.68 -46.13
CA ARG A 698 -20.27 4.39 -46.51
C ARG A 698 -18.95 4.52 -47.29
N GLY A 699 -18.48 5.74 -47.59
CA GLY A 699 -17.23 6.01 -48.33
C GLY A 699 -17.23 5.54 -49.79
N LEU A 700 -18.41 5.33 -50.39
CA LEU A 700 -18.59 4.68 -51.71
C LEU A 700 -18.95 5.64 -52.84
N SER A 701 -19.38 6.87 -52.54
CA SER A 701 -19.68 7.89 -53.57
C SER A 701 -19.06 9.22 -53.19
N PHE A 702 -18.40 9.86 -54.16
CA PHE A 702 -17.75 11.16 -54.00
C PHE A 702 -18.49 12.20 -54.86
N ARG A 703 -18.80 13.36 -54.27
CA ARG A 703 -19.38 14.50 -55.00
C ARG A 703 -18.40 15.67 -54.91
N PRO A 704 -18.00 16.33 -56.02
CA PRO A 704 -17.21 17.55 -55.95
C PRO A 704 -17.90 18.60 -55.09
N ILE A 705 -17.16 19.26 -54.21
CA ILE A 705 -17.68 20.37 -53.41
C ILE A 705 -17.66 21.63 -54.27
N VAL A 706 -18.81 22.26 -54.44
CA VAL A 706 -18.95 23.55 -55.14
C VAL A 706 -19.15 24.62 -54.07
N LYS A 707 -18.44 25.76 -54.18
CA LYS A 707 -18.45 26.84 -53.18
C LYS A 707 -19.87 27.25 -52.74
N GLU A 708 -20.81 27.35 -53.69
CA GLU A 708 -22.20 27.74 -53.46
C GLU A 708 -23.16 26.59 -53.08
N SER A 709 -22.69 25.34 -53.02
CA SER A 709 -23.58 24.20 -52.71
C SER A 709 -23.99 24.23 -51.23
N PRO A 710 -25.30 24.21 -50.91
CA PRO A 710 -25.77 24.21 -49.53
C PRO A 710 -25.49 22.86 -48.88
N ILE A 711 -24.85 22.88 -47.72
CA ILE A 711 -24.52 21.67 -46.95
C ILE A 711 -25.49 21.59 -45.76
N LYS A 712 -26.06 20.41 -45.53
CA LYS A 712 -26.91 20.21 -44.35
C LYS A 712 -26.04 20.08 -43.11
N PRO A 713 -26.23 20.88 -42.05
CA PRO A 713 -25.57 20.64 -40.77
C PRO A 713 -25.98 19.27 -40.23
N GLY A 714 -25.02 18.56 -39.64
CA GLY A 714 -25.15 17.18 -39.19
C GLY A 714 -23.85 16.69 -38.58
N GLY A 715 -23.90 15.77 -37.62
CA GLY A 715 -22.83 15.56 -36.64
C GLY A 715 -21.41 15.29 -37.19
N LEU A 716 -21.27 14.61 -38.33
CA LEU A 716 -19.97 14.31 -38.95
C LEU A 716 -20.05 14.46 -40.48
N VAL A 717 -19.13 15.23 -41.05
CA VAL A 717 -18.95 15.42 -42.50
C VAL A 717 -17.56 14.91 -42.90
N LYS A 718 -17.51 13.96 -43.85
CA LYS A 718 -16.26 13.42 -44.39
C LYS A 718 -15.91 14.06 -45.73
N VAL A 719 -14.71 14.60 -45.83
CA VAL A 719 -14.18 15.28 -47.03
C VAL A 719 -12.90 14.59 -47.47
N ILE A 720 -12.78 14.33 -48.77
CA ILE A 720 -11.53 13.88 -49.39
C ILE A 720 -10.85 15.07 -50.05
N LEU A 721 -9.64 15.36 -49.59
CA LEU A 721 -8.68 16.20 -50.28
C LEU A 721 -7.88 15.31 -51.26
N GLU A 722 -8.01 15.60 -52.54
CA GLU A 722 -7.16 15.02 -53.58
C GLU A 722 -5.95 15.92 -53.81
N TRP A 723 -4.76 15.34 -53.60
CA TRP A 723 -3.49 16.03 -53.77
C TRP A 723 -3.00 15.90 -55.21
N THR A 724 -2.61 17.00 -55.83
CA THR A 724 -1.84 17.01 -57.09
C THR A 724 -0.36 17.25 -56.81
N ASP A 725 0.47 17.21 -57.85
CA ASP A 725 1.91 17.52 -57.75
C ASP A 725 2.15 18.93 -57.19
N LYS A 726 1.27 19.89 -57.48
CA LYS A 726 1.38 21.28 -57.02
C LYS A 726 1.25 21.39 -55.50
N GLU A 727 0.31 20.66 -54.89
CA GLU A 727 0.18 20.66 -53.43
C GLU A 727 1.35 19.92 -52.76
N HIS A 728 1.94 18.90 -53.41
CA HIS A 728 3.14 18.21 -52.90
C HIS A 728 4.41 19.09 -52.93
N GLU A 729 4.48 20.06 -53.85
CA GLU A 729 5.55 21.08 -53.85
C GLU A 729 5.34 22.12 -52.75
N LEU A 730 4.09 22.56 -52.53
CA LEU A 730 3.72 23.66 -51.62
C LEU A 730 3.64 23.28 -50.13
N TYR A 731 3.24 22.06 -49.81
CA TYR A 731 3.05 21.60 -48.43
C TYR A 731 3.97 20.42 -48.09
N ASP A 732 4.48 20.39 -46.87
CA ASP A 732 5.26 19.29 -46.36
C ASP A 732 4.36 18.21 -45.73
N ALA A 733 3.93 17.26 -46.55
CA ALA A 733 3.12 16.13 -46.11
C ALA A 733 3.88 15.08 -45.26
N SER A 734 5.17 15.27 -44.95
CA SER A 734 5.93 14.36 -44.07
C SER A 734 5.32 14.27 -42.66
N PHE A 735 4.92 15.41 -42.08
CA PHE A 735 4.27 15.51 -40.76
C PHE A 735 2.95 14.72 -40.62
N LEU A 736 2.37 14.23 -41.73
CA LEU A 736 1.13 13.44 -41.73
C LEU A 736 1.35 11.95 -42.10
N ARG A 737 2.57 11.53 -42.45
CA ARG A 737 2.87 10.13 -42.84
C ARG A 737 3.30 9.26 -41.67
N ASP A 738 4.28 9.73 -40.90
CA ASP A 738 4.99 8.88 -39.95
C ASP A 738 4.46 9.10 -38.52
N LEU A 739 3.30 8.51 -38.23
CA LEU A 739 2.84 8.42 -36.84
C LEU A 739 3.77 7.49 -36.04
N PRO A 740 4.15 7.84 -34.80
CA PRO A 740 4.80 6.91 -33.91
C PRO A 740 3.81 5.83 -33.44
N GLU A 741 4.27 4.59 -33.36
CA GLU A 741 3.64 3.51 -32.61
C GLU A 741 3.41 3.94 -31.14
N VAL A 742 2.33 3.46 -30.52
CA VAL A 742 2.04 3.67 -29.09
C VAL A 742 3.24 3.34 -28.21
N HIS A 743 3.92 2.22 -28.46
CA HIS A 743 5.14 1.86 -27.76
C HIS A 743 6.10 1.04 -28.64
N LYS A 744 7.19 1.66 -29.11
CA LYS A 744 8.26 0.96 -29.85
C LYS A 744 9.00 -0.03 -28.95
N THR A 745 8.58 -1.28 -28.94
CA THR A 745 9.35 -2.37 -28.32
C THR A 745 10.69 -2.55 -29.04
N GLY A 746 11.79 -2.42 -28.30
CA GLY A 746 13.12 -2.80 -28.78
C GLY A 746 13.14 -4.27 -29.21
N VAL A 747 13.91 -4.57 -30.27
CA VAL A 747 13.95 -5.83 -31.03
C VAL A 747 13.73 -7.10 -30.18
N ALA A 748 12.51 -7.64 -30.28
CA ALA A 748 12.13 -9.04 -30.08
C ALA A 748 12.91 -9.89 -29.05
N ALA A 749 12.76 -9.59 -27.76
CA ALA A 749 12.91 -10.62 -26.73
C ALA A 749 11.65 -11.51 -26.71
N LYS A 750 11.83 -12.83 -26.84
CA LYS A 750 10.73 -13.81 -26.85
C LYS A 750 9.95 -13.77 -25.52
N LYS A 751 8.66 -14.13 -25.56
CA LYS A 751 7.84 -14.41 -24.37
C LYS A 751 8.49 -15.50 -23.50
N THR A 752 9.27 -15.07 -22.51
CA THR A 752 9.74 -15.87 -21.38
C THR A 752 9.23 -15.24 -20.07
N LYS A 753 9.19 -16.05 -19.01
CA LYS A 753 8.73 -15.74 -17.64
C LYS A 753 8.90 -14.25 -17.25
N GLN A 754 7.91 -13.71 -16.51
CA GLN A 754 8.00 -12.42 -15.79
C GLN A 754 9.44 -12.14 -15.35
N GLU A 755 10.07 -11.12 -15.93
CA GLU A 755 11.48 -10.85 -15.69
C GLU A 755 11.69 -10.52 -14.21
N ALA A 756 12.53 -11.32 -13.56
CA ALA A 756 12.90 -11.11 -12.17
C ALA A 756 13.69 -9.81 -12.04
N ILE A 757 13.12 -8.81 -11.37
CA ILE A 757 13.82 -7.54 -11.12
C ILE A 757 14.91 -7.81 -10.09
N SER A 758 16.14 -7.31 -10.31
CA SER A 758 17.19 -7.43 -9.31
C SER A 758 17.09 -6.35 -8.23
N LEU A 759 17.59 -6.63 -7.03
CA LEU A 759 17.74 -5.61 -5.98
C LEU A 759 18.57 -4.42 -6.48
N PHE A 760 19.62 -4.69 -7.26
CA PHE A 760 20.43 -3.67 -7.93
C PHE A 760 19.59 -2.78 -8.84
N SER A 761 18.67 -3.33 -9.63
CA SER A 761 17.77 -2.54 -10.48
C SER A 761 16.80 -1.66 -9.69
N CYS A 762 16.42 -2.06 -8.47
CA CYS A 762 15.62 -1.24 -7.56
C CYS A 762 16.47 -0.12 -6.93
N LEU A 763 17.74 -0.39 -6.65
CA LEU A 763 18.72 0.59 -6.15
C LEU A 763 19.12 1.60 -7.23
N ASP A 764 19.36 1.14 -8.47
CA ASP A 764 19.61 1.99 -9.63
C ASP A 764 18.43 2.95 -9.88
N ALA A 765 17.19 2.47 -9.67
CA ALA A 765 15.99 3.30 -9.74
C ALA A 765 15.86 4.30 -8.58
N PHE A 766 16.31 3.95 -7.37
CA PHE A 766 16.33 4.84 -6.19
C PHE A 766 17.37 5.96 -6.31
N LEU A 767 18.51 5.69 -6.94
CA LEU A 767 19.63 6.64 -7.12
C LEU A 767 19.55 7.43 -8.44
N LYS A 768 18.49 7.22 -9.21
CA LYS A 768 18.23 7.94 -10.46
C LYS A 768 17.77 9.37 -10.15
N GLU A 769 18.21 10.33 -10.96
CA GLU A 769 17.66 11.68 -10.90
C GLU A 769 16.19 11.71 -11.36
N GLU A 770 15.33 12.31 -10.53
CA GLU A 770 13.90 12.48 -10.80
C GLU A 770 13.42 13.90 -10.46
N PRO A 771 12.44 14.46 -11.21
CA PRO A 771 11.79 15.71 -10.81
C PRO A 771 10.93 15.48 -9.56
N LEU A 772 10.97 16.42 -8.62
CA LEU A 772 10.10 16.39 -7.45
C LEU A 772 8.62 16.39 -7.83
N GLY A 773 7.77 15.84 -6.95
CA GLY A 773 6.32 15.89 -7.11
C GLY A 773 5.76 17.32 -7.01
N PRO A 774 4.53 17.57 -7.49
CA PRO A 774 3.88 18.87 -7.35
C PRO A 774 3.58 19.24 -5.89
N ASP A 775 3.40 18.24 -5.02
CA ASP A 775 3.16 18.42 -3.58
C ASP A 775 4.47 18.60 -2.77
N ASP A 776 5.62 18.19 -3.34
CA ASP A 776 6.95 18.17 -2.69
C ASP A 776 7.93 19.20 -3.30
N MET A 777 7.43 20.30 -3.88
CA MET A 777 8.29 21.28 -4.55
C MET A 777 9.31 21.94 -3.61
N TRP A 778 10.56 22.06 -4.06
CA TRP A 778 11.64 22.66 -3.28
C TRP A 778 11.61 24.19 -3.33
N TYR A 779 11.70 24.86 -2.17
CA TYR A 779 11.87 26.31 -2.10
C TYR A 779 13.27 26.72 -2.55
N CYS A 780 13.38 27.32 -3.74
CA CYS A 780 14.67 27.75 -4.26
C CYS A 780 15.06 29.12 -3.67
N PRO A 781 16.15 29.25 -2.88
CA PRO A 781 16.50 30.50 -2.22
C PRO A 781 16.92 31.62 -3.20
N ARG A 782 17.40 31.25 -4.41
CA ARG A 782 17.73 32.20 -5.48
C ARG A 782 16.48 32.72 -6.20
N CYS A 783 15.46 31.89 -6.41
CA CYS A 783 14.19 32.31 -7.01
C CYS A 783 13.20 32.91 -6.00
N LYS A 784 13.35 32.60 -4.71
CA LYS A 784 12.40 32.89 -3.62
C LYS A 784 10.99 32.37 -3.88
N GLU A 785 10.91 31.18 -4.48
CA GLU A 785 9.67 30.53 -4.88
C GLU A 785 9.86 29.00 -4.84
N HIS A 786 8.77 28.27 -4.61
CA HIS A 786 8.76 26.81 -4.75
C HIS A 786 8.91 26.43 -6.22
N ARG A 787 9.81 25.49 -6.50
CA ARG A 787 10.15 25.02 -7.84
C ARG A 787 10.18 23.50 -7.85
N GLN A 788 9.73 22.93 -8.97
CA GLN A 788 9.88 21.51 -9.27
C GLN A 788 11.34 21.22 -9.64
N ALA A 789 12.22 21.20 -8.63
CA ALA A 789 13.63 20.85 -8.79
C ALA A 789 13.78 19.39 -9.19
N THR A 790 14.86 19.06 -9.91
CA THR A 790 15.31 17.67 -9.98
C THR A 790 16.05 17.33 -8.70
N LYS A 791 15.79 16.13 -8.18
CA LYS A 791 16.45 15.55 -7.01
C LYS A 791 17.21 14.31 -7.45
N LYS A 792 18.46 14.19 -7.00
CA LYS A 792 19.28 12.99 -7.14
C LYS A 792 19.85 12.60 -5.78
N LEU A 793 19.81 11.31 -5.49
CA LEU A 793 20.42 10.72 -4.30
C LEU A 793 21.64 9.88 -4.71
N ASP A 794 22.75 10.04 -4.00
CA ASP A 794 23.92 9.16 -4.09
C ASP A 794 24.25 8.61 -2.68
N LEU A 795 24.68 7.36 -2.58
CA LEU A 795 25.10 6.79 -1.29
C LEU A 795 26.49 7.32 -0.92
N TRP A 796 26.64 7.83 0.31
CA TRP A 796 27.89 8.46 0.75
C TRP A 796 28.61 7.66 1.84
N ARG A 797 27.91 7.34 2.93
CA ARG A 797 28.37 6.51 4.05
C ARG A 797 27.33 5.41 4.28
N LEU A 798 27.76 4.16 4.43
CA LEU A 798 26.85 3.03 4.70
C LEU A 798 26.97 2.56 6.16
N PRO A 799 25.88 2.11 6.80
CA PRO A 799 25.91 1.56 8.15
C PRO A 799 26.41 0.11 8.16
N ASP A 800 26.83 -0.37 9.34
CA ASP A 800 27.13 -1.78 9.58
C ASP A 800 25.92 -2.68 9.31
N VAL A 801 24.72 -2.22 9.67
CA VAL A 801 23.45 -2.92 9.45
C VAL A 801 22.58 -2.13 8.49
N LEU A 802 22.58 -2.53 7.22
CA LEU A 802 21.79 -1.90 6.18
C LEU A 802 20.41 -2.55 6.01
N VAL A 803 19.35 -1.78 6.22
CA VAL A 803 17.96 -2.22 6.05
C VAL A 803 17.43 -1.79 4.67
N PHE A 804 17.04 -2.76 3.85
CA PHE A 804 16.32 -2.52 2.58
C PHE A 804 14.82 -2.74 2.74
N HIS A 805 14.03 -1.69 2.51
CA HIS A 805 12.59 -1.75 2.36
C HIS A 805 12.22 -1.71 0.87
N LEU A 806 11.42 -2.68 0.41
CA LEU A 806 10.85 -2.68 -0.94
C LEU A 806 9.47 -2.05 -0.90
N LYS A 807 9.28 -0.89 -1.55
CA LYS A 807 7.99 -0.16 -1.61
C LYS A 807 6.92 -0.94 -2.40
N ARG A 808 6.34 -1.97 -1.78
CA ARG A 808 5.34 -2.87 -2.39
C ARG A 808 3.93 -2.30 -2.31
N PHE A 809 3.59 -1.57 -1.25
CA PHE A 809 2.24 -1.03 -1.10
C PHE A 809 2.11 0.35 -1.77
N SER A 810 1.00 0.54 -2.47
CA SER A 810 0.59 1.85 -2.98
C SER A 810 -0.80 2.19 -2.48
N TYR A 811 -0.93 3.39 -1.94
CA TYR A 811 -2.16 3.94 -1.39
C TYR A 811 -2.71 4.97 -2.39
N SER A 812 -3.72 4.59 -3.16
CA SER A 812 -4.54 5.54 -3.91
C SER A 812 -5.82 5.83 -3.12
N ARG A 813 -6.48 6.97 -3.38
CA ARG A 813 -7.71 7.37 -2.67
C ARG A 813 -8.87 6.37 -2.77
N TRP A 814 -8.82 5.43 -3.72
CA TRP A 814 -9.88 4.45 -3.99
C TRP A 814 -9.41 2.99 -3.98
N LEU A 815 -8.10 2.73 -4.02
CA LEU A 815 -7.55 1.38 -4.08
C LEU A 815 -6.23 1.27 -3.31
N LYS A 816 -6.13 0.26 -2.43
CA LYS A 816 -4.89 -0.20 -1.81
C LYS A 816 -4.35 -1.36 -2.66
N ASN A 817 -3.19 -1.18 -3.29
CA ASN A 817 -2.59 -2.20 -4.15
C ASN A 817 -1.23 -2.66 -3.62
N LYS A 818 -0.89 -3.93 -3.84
CA LYS A 818 0.40 -4.53 -3.48
C LYS A 818 1.10 -5.03 -4.74
N LEU A 819 2.35 -4.63 -4.92
CA LEU A 819 3.22 -5.14 -5.98
C LEU A 819 3.81 -6.48 -5.52
N ASP A 820 3.32 -7.59 -6.08
CA ASP A 820 3.87 -8.94 -5.85
C ASP A 820 5.06 -9.28 -6.76
N THR A 821 5.70 -8.28 -7.37
CA THR A 821 6.89 -8.44 -8.23
C THR A 821 8.00 -9.24 -7.54
N PHE A 822 8.46 -10.31 -8.16
CA PHE A 822 9.62 -11.06 -7.66
C PHE A 822 10.88 -10.20 -7.76
N VAL A 823 11.54 -9.98 -6.62
CA VAL A 823 12.82 -9.26 -6.54
C VAL A 823 13.91 -10.26 -6.18
N ASN A 824 14.90 -10.40 -7.05
CA ASN A 824 16.08 -11.23 -6.83
C ASN A 824 17.13 -10.44 -6.04
N PHE A 825 17.49 -10.92 -4.85
CA PHE A 825 18.51 -10.33 -3.99
C PHE A 825 19.54 -11.40 -3.57
N PRO A 826 20.84 -11.06 -3.47
CA PRO A 826 21.85 -11.99 -2.98
C PRO A 826 21.70 -12.23 -1.47
N ILE A 827 21.94 -13.47 -1.05
CA ILE A 827 22.00 -13.85 0.38
C ILE A 827 23.40 -13.58 0.96
N TYR A 828 24.43 -13.81 0.15
CA TYR A 828 25.84 -13.63 0.50
C TYR A 828 26.49 -12.65 -0.47
N ASN A 829 27.52 -11.93 -0.01
CA ASN A 829 28.37 -11.07 -0.84
C ASN A 829 27.61 -9.99 -1.63
N LEU A 830 26.69 -9.27 -0.97
CA LEU A 830 26.06 -8.08 -1.53
C LEU A 830 27.08 -6.93 -1.54
N ASP A 831 27.82 -6.81 -2.63
CA ASP A 831 28.78 -5.72 -2.84
C ASP A 831 28.08 -4.43 -3.29
N LEU A 832 28.18 -3.39 -2.46
CA LEU A 832 27.64 -2.04 -2.72
C LEU A 832 28.73 -1.02 -3.06
N SER A 833 30.00 -1.43 -3.15
CA SER A 833 31.14 -0.52 -3.32
C SER A 833 31.03 0.35 -4.57
N LYS A 834 30.41 -0.15 -5.64
CA LYS A 834 30.14 0.61 -6.88
C LYS A 834 29.11 1.74 -6.75
N TYR A 835 28.33 1.77 -5.66
CA TYR A 835 27.30 2.78 -5.39
C TYR A 835 27.73 3.87 -4.42
N VAL A 836 28.74 3.61 -3.60
CA VAL A 836 29.31 4.58 -2.67
C VAL A 836 30.12 5.63 -3.44
N LYS A 837 29.96 6.91 -3.09
CA LYS A 837 30.63 8.04 -3.76
C LYS A 837 31.77 8.68 -2.98
N SER A 838 31.98 8.31 -1.72
CA SER A 838 33.13 8.77 -0.93
C SER A 838 34.46 8.30 -1.54
N ASN A 839 35.50 9.12 -1.44
CA ASN A 839 36.84 8.80 -1.93
C ASN A 839 37.69 8.00 -0.92
N ASP A 840 37.20 7.79 0.31
CA ASP A 840 37.94 7.07 1.35
C ASP A 840 38.02 5.56 1.08
N ALA A 841 39.03 5.17 0.30
CA ALA A 841 39.41 3.78 0.02
C ALA A 841 39.91 2.99 1.27
N SER A 842 39.64 3.50 2.47
CA SER A 842 40.04 2.98 3.79
C SER A 842 38.86 2.43 4.61
N GLU A 843 37.60 2.77 4.32
CA GLU A 843 36.41 2.28 5.06
C GLU A 843 35.92 0.89 4.57
N GLY A 844 36.82 -0.09 4.56
CA GLY A 844 36.48 -1.52 4.47
C GLY A 844 35.90 -2.00 3.14
N SER A 845 35.43 -3.25 3.12
CA SER A 845 34.66 -3.80 1.99
C SER A 845 33.17 -3.60 2.25
N HIS A 846 32.46 -2.86 1.38
CA HIS A 846 31.00 -2.66 1.47
C HIS A 846 30.22 -3.91 1.00
N VAL A 847 30.56 -5.07 1.58
CA VAL A 847 30.08 -6.39 1.22
C VAL A 847 29.22 -6.93 2.35
N TYR A 848 27.92 -7.01 2.11
CA TYR A 848 26.93 -7.38 3.12
C TYR A 848 26.50 -8.86 3.00
N GLU A 849 26.09 -9.43 4.13
CA GLU A 849 25.40 -10.73 4.22
C GLU A 849 23.98 -10.54 4.77
N LEU A 850 23.01 -11.24 4.20
CA LEU A 850 21.62 -11.19 4.63
C LEU A 850 21.41 -12.04 5.90
N TYR A 851 21.10 -11.38 7.01
CA TYR A 851 20.78 -12.06 8.28
C TYR A 851 19.28 -12.12 8.61
N ALA A 852 18.44 -11.22 8.09
CA ALA A 852 17.01 -11.21 8.39
C ALA A 852 16.14 -10.71 7.23
N ILE A 853 14.90 -11.21 7.14
CA ILE A 853 13.88 -10.84 6.14
C ILE A 853 12.51 -10.75 6.83
N SER A 854 11.82 -9.62 6.71
CA SER A 854 10.38 -9.51 7.00
C SER A 854 9.59 -9.79 5.72
N ASN A 855 8.78 -10.85 5.72
CA ASN A 855 7.96 -11.30 4.59
C ASN A 855 6.51 -10.85 4.78
N HIS A 856 5.79 -10.59 3.68
CA HIS A 856 4.34 -10.31 3.72
C HIS A 856 3.55 -11.09 2.65
N TYR A 857 2.60 -11.89 3.12
CA TYR A 857 1.67 -12.68 2.31
C TYR A 857 0.29 -12.03 2.29
N GLY A 858 -0.49 -12.23 1.23
CA GLY A 858 -1.78 -11.57 1.06
C GLY A 858 -1.68 -10.07 0.75
N GLY A 859 -2.83 -9.38 0.83
CA GLY A 859 -3.00 -7.94 0.61
C GLY A 859 -3.38 -7.19 1.88
N LEU A 860 -3.41 -5.86 1.84
CA LEU A 860 -3.48 -5.00 3.04
C LEU A 860 -4.81 -5.06 3.84
N GLY A 861 -5.81 -5.80 3.36
CA GLY A 861 -7.07 -6.06 4.07
C GLY A 861 -7.15 -7.43 4.75
N GLY A 862 -6.11 -8.26 4.64
CA GLY A 862 -6.13 -9.66 5.08
C GLY A 862 -4.81 -10.38 4.79
N GLY A 863 -3.69 -9.76 5.15
CA GLY A 863 -2.35 -10.27 4.97
C GLY A 863 -1.75 -10.91 6.21
N HIS A 864 -0.53 -11.43 6.09
CA HIS A 864 0.21 -12.01 7.20
C HIS A 864 1.72 -11.75 7.05
N TYR A 865 2.36 -11.35 8.15
CA TYR A 865 3.80 -11.15 8.23
C TYR A 865 4.51 -12.32 8.90
N SER A 866 5.68 -12.71 8.39
CA SER A 866 6.59 -13.66 9.03
C SER A 866 8.05 -13.24 8.84
N ALA A 867 8.93 -13.63 9.77
CA ALA A 867 10.35 -13.36 9.67
C ALA A 867 11.16 -14.62 9.31
N TYR A 868 12.17 -14.46 8.45
CA TYR A 868 13.31 -15.38 8.38
C TYR A 868 14.50 -14.71 9.05
N CYS A 869 15.16 -15.41 9.98
CA CYS A 869 16.33 -14.90 10.70
C CYS A 869 17.44 -15.96 10.73
N LYS A 870 18.66 -15.55 10.42
CA LYS A 870 19.88 -16.35 10.58
C LYS A 870 20.23 -16.36 12.06
N VAL A 871 20.05 -17.51 12.73
CA VAL A 871 20.42 -17.67 14.14
C VAL A 871 21.94 -17.66 14.26
N ILE A 872 22.49 -16.51 14.64
CA ILE A 872 23.91 -16.36 14.97
C ILE A 872 24.10 -16.88 16.40
N ILE A 873 24.78 -18.03 16.51
CA ILE A 873 25.07 -18.63 17.81
C ILE A 873 26.32 -17.95 18.37
N TYR A 874 26.16 -17.20 19.45
CA TYR A 874 27.28 -16.61 20.22
C TYR A 874 28.10 -17.67 20.95
N LEU A 875 28.88 -18.44 20.19
CA LEU A 875 29.92 -19.33 20.69
C LEU A 875 31.31 -18.75 20.34
N ALA A 876 32.07 -18.47 21.39
CA ALA A 876 33.52 -18.24 21.40
C ALA A 876 34.08 -16.88 20.93
N PHE A 877 33.74 -15.77 21.62
CA PHE A 877 34.61 -14.58 21.64
C PHE A 877 35.02 -14.05 23.04
N VAL A 878 34.37 -14.47 24.13
CA VAL A 878 34.68 -14.00 25.52
C VAL A 878 35.71 -14.89 26.24
N LEU A 879 36.60 -15.58 25.50
CA LEU A 879 37.60 -16.50 26.07
C LEU A 879 38.98 -16.49 25.40
N ILE A 880 39.51 -15.31 25.05
CA ILE A 880 40.94 -14.98 25.17
C ILE A 880 41.04 -13.49 25.54
N PHE A 881 41.11 -13.15 26.84
CA PHE A 881 41.76 -11.90 27.33
C PHE A 881 41.99 -11.83 28.87
N PHE A 882 41.99 -12.95 29.60
CA PHE A 882 42.42 -12.98 31.01
C PHE A 882 43.22 -14.25 31.37
N SER A 883 44.37 -14.45 30.69
CA SER A 883 45.44 -15.33 31.19
C SER A 883 46.79 -15.09 30.48
N GLN A 884 47.34 -13.87 30.57
CA GLN A 884 48.79 -13.65 30.40
C GLN A 884 49.27 -12.31 30.98
N GLY A 885 48.93 -12.07 32.25
CA GLY A 885 49.75 -11.24 33.14
C GLY A 885 50.44 -12.17 34.13
N TRP A 886 51.74 -11.98 34.38
CA TRP A 886 52.66 -12.88 35.11
C TRP A 886 53.19 -14.10 34.33
N LEU A 887 54.19 -13.87 33.46
CA LEU A 887 55.52 -14.47 33.66
C LEU A 887 56.60 -13.79 32.80
N MET A 888 57.84 -13.82 33.30
CA MET A 888 59.10 -13.59 32.58
C MET A 888 59.41 -12.19 32.05
N SER A 889 59.85 -11.35 32.99
CA SER A 889 61.12 -10.63 32.81
C SER A 889 62.27 -11.62 32.53
N GLY A 890 62.94 -11.52 31.38
CA GLY A 890 64.21 -12.21 31.15
C GLY A 890 64.56 -12.44 29.67
N LEU A 891 65.77 -12.02 29.29
CA LEU A 891 66.63 -12.44 28.16
C LEU A 891 65.95 -13.11 26.94
N GLY A 892 66.10 -12.66 25.70
CA GLY A 892 67.29 -12.04 25.10
C GLY A 892 68.00 -13.02 24.16
N CYS A 893 68.48 -12.51 23.02
CA CYS A 893 69.35 -13.17 22.03
C CYS A 893 68.79 -14.24 21.04
N LEU A 894 69.06 -13.94 19.76
CA LEU A 894 69.60 -14.80 18.70
C LEU A 894 68.67 -15.51 17.69
N ARG A 895 68.81 -15.00 16.45
CA ARG A 895 68.62 -15.58 15.11
C ARG A 895 67.21 -15.63 14.53
#